data_AF-A0A7J6PB68-F1
#
_entry.id   AF-A0A7J6PB68-F1
#
_cell.length_a   1.000
_cell.length_b   1.000
_cell.length_c   1.000
_cell.angle_alpha   90.00
_cell.angle_beta   90.00
_cell.angle_gamma   90.00
#
_symmetry.space_group_name_H-M   'P 1'
#
loop_
_entity.id
_entity.type
_entity.pdbx_description
1 polymer ?
#
loop_
_entity_poly.entity_id
_entity_poly.type
_entity_poly.pdbx_seq_one_letter_code
_entity_poly.pdbx_strand_id
1 'polypeptide(L)'
;MSSTTSLRVPGPGPRTRLLTPIAEDQKPKSPTFYEHHDVVSGPGSADLARAHLMMLFSQALFAGNYVCFKAFSRHSEDIFGKTSATIFSLMRGIVSLVLLPIIFYTSPDRHYEGVLRMKKANIKPVLIQGLAGAARQNIVPYGLMFTGAASAGVVQPFVPVCTCMLAVAFGLEKGNKIKYLSMLIGCIGVFIAAKGYDFGGVDLGFLILLGVCRLLPTEIVVVENGILSRLVYVVDRVDVITGCSFAVCILKAHNEAHGGNNKHYERRCSNMYIPTSYLISRLGFPGWGAVLYSVFFIILISWRIQLAAVKQLGPIAVGLYQVTQPVFCFIFAYFLLGEPIFPHQVVGGVLVCIGLGIFVYGQYLTALKKEREAEQARASENERVPDESPQPRGEEDDAMEAGRASENVRPRRKHSRSVGLHFASSASRKCTYTPTNSLLKSQMTILRDCKTVKSAEFRRAADHITRLLIEEAVDLGWIRCQEEIPVTTPTDETVDGVRLPEDGLMAVSIVRAGESMEGPVQEIFPEARIGKILIQRDEETATPHLYYIKLPSCKSSPHVLLLDPMLATGGSCMMAIKSLLDSTDCDIKEEDIIFLNLISCPEGIENLTAAYPKVRIVSGCLDRCLNERSYILPGLGDFGDRYFGTQ
;
A
#
# COMPACT_ATOMS: atom_id res chain seq x y z
N MET A 1 -53.04 35.34 -20.08
CA MET A 1 -53.86 35.33 -21.30
C MET A 1 -53.53 36.58 -22.12
N SER A 2 -53.40 36.59 -23.45
CA SER A 2 -52.90 35.55 -24.39
C SER A 2 -53.01 36.04 -25.86
N SER A 3 -51.87 36.27 -26.52
CA SER A 3 -51.70 36.42 -27.98
C SER A 3 -50.18 36.36 -28.27
N THR A 4 -49.62 35.47 -29.12
CA THR A 4 -49.72 35.32 -30.60
C THR A 4 -49.19 36.56 -31.36
N THR A 5 -48.39 36.45 -32.43
CA THR A 5 -48.18 35.38 -33.45
C THR A 5 -46.78 35.62 -34.12
N SER A 6 -46.16 34.87 -35.06
CA SER A 6 -46.49 33.73 -35.95
C SER A 6 -45.22 33.12 -36.62
N LEU A 7 -45.39 32.03 -37.41
CA LEU A 7 -44.56 31.60 -38.57
C LEU A 7 -43.15 31.00 -38.32
N ARG A 8 -42.62 30.05 -39.12
CA ARG A 8 -43.10 29.32 -40.34
C ARG A 8 -42.55 27.86 -40.37
N VAL A 9 -43.11 26.98 -41.21
CA VAL A 9 -42.75 25.54 -41.38
C VAL A 9 -42.44 25.20 -42.85
N PRO A 10 -41.49 24.29 -43.14
CA PRO A 10 -41.72 23.04 -43.91
C PRO A 10 -41.05 21.83 -43.20
N GLY A 11 -41.12 20.55 -43.59
CA GLY A 11 -41.71 19.81 -44.73
C GLY A 11 -41.39 18.30 -44.55
N PRO A 12 -41.98 17.36 -45.32
CA PRO A 12 -42.07 15.94 -44.90
C PRO A 12 -40.98 14.98 -45.44
N GLY A 13 -40.79 13.84 -44.75
CA GLY A 13 -40.22 12.60 -45.31
C GLY A 13 -41.31 11.73 -46.00
N PRO A 14 -41.18 10.38 -46.10
CA PRO A 14 -40.10 9.47 -45.67
C PRO A 14 -39.62 8.52 -46.81
N ARG A 15 -38.74 7.55 -46.51
CA ARG A 15 -38.74 6.19 -47.12
C ARG A 15 -37.81 5.19 -46.40
N THR A 16 -38.22 3.91 -46.36
CA THR A 16 -37.55 2.82 -45.64
C THR A 16 -37.16 1.65 -46.57
N ARG A 17 -35.92 1.17 -46.44
CA ARG A 17 -35.36 -0.14 -46.88
C ARG A 17 -34.03 -0.34 -46.15
N LEU A 18 -33.56 -1.54 -45.78
CA LEU A 18 -34.21 -2.84 -45.52
C LEU A 18 -33.28 -3.63 -44.56
N LEU A 19 -33.77 -4.68 -43.90
CA LEU A 19 -33.07 -5.38 -42.80
C LEU A 19 -31.99 -6.36 -43.29
N THR A 20 -30.88 -6.39 -42.55
CA THR A 20 -30.03 -7.58 -42.30
C THR A 20 -29.48 -7.50 -40.86
N PRO A 21 -29.11 -8.61 -40.22
CA PRO A 21 -29.31 -8.76 -38.77
C PRO A 21 -28.30 -8.06 -37.88
N ILE A 22 -28.81 -7.58 -36.74
CA ILE A 22 -28.03 -7.25 -35.55
C ILE A 22 -27.47 -8.57 -34.98
N ALA A 23 -26.15 -8.72 -34.95
CA ALA A 23 -25.50 -9.73 -34.10
C ALA A 23 -25.65 -9.33 -32.62
N GLU A 24 -25.73 -10.31 -31.73
CA GLU A 24 -26.22 -10.11 -30.36
C GLU A 24 -25.48 -9.03 -29.55
N ASP A 25 -26.25 -8.33 -28.71
CA ASP A 25 -25.85 -7.21 -27.86
C ASP A 25 -24.81 -7.63 -26.80
N GLN A 26 -23.53 -7.67 -27.20
CA GLN A 26 -22.41 -7.71 -26.26
C GLN A 26 -22.32 -6.38 -25.51
N LYS A 27 -23.07 -6.31 -24.40
CA LYS A 27 -22.94 -5.28 -23.37
C LYS A 27 -21.46 -4.91 -23.18
N PRO A 28 -21.11 -3.61 -23.18
CA PRO A 28 -19.73 -3.20 -22.96
C PRO A 28 -19.26 -3.73 -21.60
N LYS A 29 -18.25 -4.60 -21.63
CA LYS A 29 -17.63 -5.10 -20.40
C LYS A 29 -17.06 -3.89 -19.66
N SER A 30 -17.44 -3.74 -18.40
CA SER A 30 -16.81 -2.77 -17.49
C SER A 30 -15.29 -2.97 -17.55
N PRO A 31 -14.48 -1.90 -17.70
CA PRO A 31 -13.05 -2.04 -17.90
C PRO A 31 -12.42 -2.74 -16.69
N THR A 32 -11.95 -3.97 -16.91
CA THR A 32 -11.18 -4.74 -15.93
C THR A 32 -9.79 -4.13 -15.82
N PHE A 33 -9.67 -3.11 -14.96
CA PHE A 33 -8.41 -2.82 -14.28
C PHE A 33 -7.92 -4.09 -13.55
N TYR A 34 -6.61 -4.18 -13.30
CA TYR A 34 -5.89 -5.36 -12.81
C TYR A 34 -5.59 -6.47 -13.85
N GLU A 35 -4.95 -6.09 -14.95
CA GLU A 35 -3.78 -6.86 -15.41
C GLU A 35 -2.56 -5.93 -15.47
N HIS A 36 -1.37 -6.46 -15.17
CA HIS A 36 -0.07 -5.78 -15.18
C HIS A 36 0.11 -4.56 -14.25
N HIS A 37 -0.09 -4.81 -12.95
CA HIS A 37 0.82 -4.29 -11.93
C HIS A 37 1.47 -5.46 -11.18
N ASP A 38 2.56 -5.19 -10.47
CA ASP A 38 3.21 -6.07 -9.50
C ASP A 38 3.76 -7.41 -10.04
N VAL A 39 4.82 -7.31 -10.85
CA VAL A 39 5.97 -8.22 -10.69
C VAL A 39 6.72 -7.83 -9.41
N VAL A 40 6.05 -8.00 -8.27
CA VAL A 40 6.72 -8.06 -6.98
C VAL A 40 7.61 -9.29 -7.01
N SER A 41 8.92 -9.08 -6.90
CA SER A 41 9.89 -10.11 -6.57
C SER A 41 9.34 -10.92 -5.40
N GLY A 42 9.03 -12.20 -5.63
CA GLY A 42 8.26 -13.00 -4.67
C GLY A 42 8.92 -12.97 -3.29
N PRO A 43 8.14 -12.92 -2.18
CA PRO A 43 8.71 -12.93 -0.84
C PRO A 43 9.63 -14.14 -0.71
N GLY A 44 10.91 -13.90 -0.40
CA GLY A 44 11.90 -14.95 -0.27
C GLY A 44 11.38 -16.05 0.66
N SER A 45 11.75 -17.31 0.40
CA SER A 45 11.12 -18.47 1.05
C SER A 45 11.03 -18.37 2.59
N ALA A 46 12.00 -17.73 3.24
CA ALA A 46 11.98 -17.40 4.67
C ALA A 46 10.90 -16.39 5.09
N ASP A 47 10.68 -15.30 4.35
CA ASP A 47 9.64 -14.30 4.63
C ASP A 47 8.24 -14.86 4.33
N LEU A 48 8.08 -15.66 3.27
CA LEU A 48 6.83 -16.36 2.98
C LEU A 48 6.49 -17.35 4.12
N ALA A 49 7.46 -18.16 4.56
CA ALA A 49 7.28 -19.06 5.70
C ALA A 49 6.96 -18.30 7.00
N ARG A 50 7.59 -17.15 7.23
CA ARG A 50 7.31 -16.25 8.36
C ARG A 50 5.87 -15.73 8.32
N ALA A 51 5.37 -15.29 7.15
CA ALA A 51 3.99 -14.83 6.99
C ALA A 51 2.99 -15.96 7.33
N HIS A 52 3.22 -17.17 6.83
CA HIS A 52 2.41 -18.36 7.13
C HIS A 52 2.40 -18.71 8.64
N LEU A 53 3.57 -18.64 9.30
CA LEU A 53 3.71 -18.93 10.74
C LEU A 53 3.04 -17.85 11.61
N MET A 54 3.24 -16.57 11.28
CA MET A 54 2.60 -15.47 12.01
C MET A 54 1.07 -15.52 11.86
N MET A 55 0.55 -15.95 10.70
CA MET A 55 -0.88 -16.19 10.55
C MET A 55 -1.41 -17.32 11.45
N LEU A 56 -0.71 -18.45 11.59
CA LEU A 56 -1.11 -19.48 12.57
C LEU A 56 -1.14 -18.93 14.00
N PHE A 57 -0.12 -18.16 14.38
CA PHE A 57 -0.06 -17.50 15.69
C PHE A 57 -1.23 -16.53 15.91
N SER A 58 -1.61 -15.74 14.90
CA SER A 58 -2.79 -14.87 14.94
C SER A 58 -4.08 -15.65 15.24
N GLN A 59 -4.29 -16.81 14.60
CA GLN A 59 -5.48 -17.63 14.82
C GLN A 59 -5.49 -18.29 16.20
N ALA A 60 -4.32 -18.68 16.73
CA ALA A 60 -4.19 -19.12 18.11
C ALA A 60 -4.57 -18.00 19.10
N LEU A 61 -4.12 -16.76 18.89
CA LEU A 61 -4.55 -15.62 19.72
C LEU A 61 -6.06 -15.39 19.65
N PHE A 62 -6.66 -15.43 18.46
CA PHE A 62 -8.12 -15.35 18.30
C PHE A 62 -8.84 -16.47 19.06
N ALA A 63 -8.40 -17.72 18.93
CA ALA A 63 -8.96 -18.85 19.67
C ALA A 63 -8.87 -18.68 21.18
N GLY A 64 -7.72 -18.24 21.70
CA GLY A 64 -7.54 -17.92 23.11
C GLY A 64 -8.55 -16.88 23.61
N ASN A 65 -8.82 -15.84 22.81
CA ASN A 65 -9.84 -14.83 23.15
C ASN A 65 -11.26 -15.42 23.23
N TYR A 66 -11.64 -16.38 22.37
CA TYR A 66 -12.94 -17.07 22.49
C TYR A 66 -13.03 -17.89 23.78
N VAL A 67 -11.95 -18.58 24.18
CA VAL A 67 -11.91 -19.38 25.41
C VAL A 67 -11.91 -18.49 26.66
N CYS A 68 -11.13 -17.39 26.66
CA CYS A 68 -11.15 -16.38 27.71
C CYS A 68 -12.54 -15.71 27.84
N PHE A 69 -13.22 -15.41 26.74
CA PHE A 69 -14.59 -14.90 26.78
C PHE A 69 -15.59 -15.94 27.32
N LYS A 70 -15.47 -17.21 26.94
CA LYS A 70 -16.29 -18.31 27.47
C LYS A 70 -16.07 -18.51 28.98
N ALA A 71 -14.83 -18.39 29.46
CA ALA A 71 -14.49 -18.39 30.88
C ALA A 71 -15.12 -17.18 31.62
N PHE A 72 -14.99 -15.98 31.05
CA PHE A 72 -15.61 -14.75 31.56
C PHE A 72 -17.12 -14.88 31.66
N SER A 73 -17.80 -15.36 30.61
CA SER A 73 -19.26 -15.54 30.61
C SER A 73 -19.69 -16.51 31.72
N ARG A 74 -19.07 -17.69 31.84
CA ARG A 74 -19.37 -18.64 32.92
C ARG A 74 -19.19 -18.04 34.32
N HIS A 75 -18.13 -17.26 34.55
CA HIS A 75 -17.88 -16.65 35.86
C HIS A 75 -18.79 -15.45 36.16
N SER A 76 -19.34 -14.80 35.13
CA SER A 76 -20.12 -13.57 35.26
C SER A 76 -21.61 -13.73 34.98
N GLU A 77 -22.07 -14.92 34.59
CA GLU A 77 -23.49 -15.22 34.35
C GLU A 77 -24.32 -15.09 35.64
N ASP A 78 -23.80 -15.52 36.79
CA ASP A 78 -24.45 -15.31 38.10
C ASP A 78 -24.51 -13.83 38.54
N ILE A 79 -23.63 -12.98 37.99
CA ILE A 79 -23.45 -11.58 38.41
C ILE A 79 -24.21 -10.61 37.50
N PHE A 80 -24.17 -10.84 36.18
CA PHE A 80 -24.69 -9.96 35.14
C PHE A 80 -25.62 -10.69 34.14
N GLY A 81 -25.62 -12.03 34.12
CA GLY A 81 -26.43 -12.83 33.20
C GLY A 81 -26.24 -12.42 31.73
N LYS A 82 -27.37 -12.11 31.08
CA LYS A 82 -27.43 -11.77 29.65
C LYS A 82 -26.84 -10.40 29.27
N THR A 83 -26.36 -9.59 30.22
CA THR A 83 -25.62 -8.34 29.91
C THR A 83 -24.10 -8.50 29.96
N SER A 84 -23.58 -9.69 30.32
CA SER A 84 -22.14 -9.97 30.42
C SER A 84 -21.37 -9.64 29.12
N ALA A 85 -21.91 -9.91 27.92
CA ALA A 85 -21.26 -9.51 26.65
C ALA A 85 -21.23 -7.98 26.42
N THR A 86 -22.28 -7.25 26.83
CA THR A 86 -22.30 -5.77 26.81
C THR A 86 -21.21 -5.23 27.73
N ILE A 87 -21.10 -5.78 28.94
CA ILE A 87 -20.11 -5.38 29.96
C ILE A 87 -18.68 -5.71 29.49
N PHE A 88 -18.43 -6.90 28.97
CA PHE A 88 -17.13 -7.30 28.42
C PHE A 88 -16.68 -6.35 27.30
N SER A 89 -17.59 -6.05 26.37
CA SER A 89 -17.30 -5.18 25.22
C SER A 89 -17.06 -3.73 25.65
N LEU A 90 -17.82 -3.23 26.63
CA LEU A 90 -17.62 -1.91 27.23
C LEU A 90 -16.28 -1.82 27.97
N MET A 91 -15.96 -2.78 28.85
CA MET A 91 -14.70 -2.79 29.61
C MET A 91 -13.49 -2.91 28.67
N ARG A 92 -13.56 -3.76 27.64
CA ARG A 92 -12.55 -3.83 26.58
C ARG A 92 -12.39 -2.48 25.87
N GLY A 93 -13.48 -1.77 25.57
CA GLY A 93 -13.45 -0.43 24.99
C GLY A 93 -12.76 0.61 25.88
N ILE A 94 -13.08 0.63 27.19
CA ILE A 94 -12.44 1.51 28.18
C ILE A 94 -10.93 1.25 28.23
N VAL A 95 -10.51 0.00 28.43
CA VAL A 95 -9.09 -0.38 28.52
C VAL A 95 -8.34 -0.05 27.22
N SER A 96 -8.96 -0.28 26.06
CA SER A 96 -8.36 0.06 24.76
C SER A 96 -8.14 1.56 24.59
N LEU A 97 -9.08 2.41 25.05
CA LEU A 97 -8.91 3.86 25.02
C LEU A 97 -7.84 4.35 26.01
N VAL A 98 -7.76 3.76 27.21
CA VAL A 98 -6.71 4.10 28.19
C VAL A 98 -5.32 3.72 27.67
N LEU A 99 -5.21 2.61 26.93
CA LEU A 99 -3.95 2.21 26.31
C LEU A 99 -3.63 2.96 25.01
N LEU A 100 -4.60 3.63 24.36
CA LEU A 100 -4.45 4.26 23.05
C LEU A 100 -3.20 5.16 22.88
N PRO A 101 -2.81 6.01 23.86
CA PRO A 101 -1.56 6.77 23.77
C PRO A 101 -0.29 5.90 23.70
N ILE A 102 -0.31 4.71 24.33
CA ILE A 102 0.79 3.74 24.30
C ILE A 102 0.80 2.99 22.95
N ILE A 103 -0.37 2.68 22.39
CA ILE A 103 -0.50 2.12 21.03
C ILE A 103 0.16 3.08 20.03
N PHE A 104 -0.24 4.36 20.08
CA PHE A 104 0.28 5.42 19.23
C PHE A 104 1.80 5.62 19.38
N TYR A 105 2.32 5.56 20.63
CA TYR A 105 3.76 5.72 20.89
C TYR A 105 4.61 4.50 20.47
N THR A 106 4.02 3.30 20.38
CA THR A 106 4.72 2.06 20.01
C THR A 106 4.65 1.70 18.53
N SER A 107 3.98 2.52 17.70
CA SER A 107 3.93 2.32 16.25
C SER A 107 5.25 2.72 15.56
N PRO A 108 5.81 1.86 14.68
CA PRO A 108 7.10 2.13 14.04
C PRO A 108 7.04 3.22 12.95
N ASP A 109 5.88 3.39 12.32
CA ASP A 109 5.64 4.35 11.23
C ASP A 109 5.45 5.79 11.75
N ARG A 110 6.57 6.43 12.13
CA ARG A 110 6.62 7.76 12.77
C ARG A 110 6.34 8.96 11.84
N HIS A 111 5.28 8.90 11.03
CA HIS A 111 4.82 10.02 10.19
C HIS A 111 3.78 10.90 10.92
N TYR A 112 4.25 11.70 11.88
CA TYR A 112 3.42 12.48 12.80
C TYR A 112 2.47 13.52 12.16
N GLU A 113 2.78 14.04 10.98
CA GLU A 113 2.07 15.22 10.42
C GLU A 113 0.71 14.91 9.76
N GLY A 114 0.49 13.67 9.33
CA GLY A 114 -0.72 13.31 8.58
C GLY A 114 -1.98 13.22 9.45
N VAL A 115 -1.83 12.76 10.70
CA VAL A 115 -2.94 12.28 11.56
C VAL A 115 -4.02 13.36 11.78
N LEU A 116 -3.58 14.61 11.91
CA LEU A 116 -4.43 15.79 12.15
C LEU A 116 -4.95 16.48 10.86
N ARG A 117 -4.54 16.01 9.67
CA ARG A 117 -4.91 16.60 8.37
C ARG A 117 -5.66 15.63 7.43
N MET A 118 -6.60 14.85 7.97
CA MET A 118 -7.55 14.08 7.14
C MET A 118 -8.41 15.01 6.25
N LYS A 119 -8.11 15.03 4.94
CA LYS A 119 -8.94 15.73 3.93
C LYS A 119 -10.40 15.22 3.99
N LYS A 120 -11.40 16.11 3.96
CA LYS A 120 -12.83 15.82 4.23
C LYS A 120 -13.41 14.63 3.44
N ALA A 121 -12.94 14.37 2.21
CA ALA A 121 -13.36 13.23 1.40
C ALA A 121 -13.08 11.87 2.07
N ASN A 122 -12.00 11.80 2.86
CA ASN A 122 -11.41 10.56 3.36
C ASN A 122 -12.00 10.11 4.70
N ILE A 123 -12.76 10.97 5.36
CA ILE A 123 -13.41 10.68 6.65
C ILE A 123 -14.49 9.60 6.48
N LYS A 124 -15.27 9.62 5.39
CA LYS A 124 -16.40 8.69 5.22
C LYS A 124 -15.96 7.22 5.14
N PRO A 125 -14.99 6.79 4.31
CA PRO A 125 -14.57 5.39 4.26
C PRO A 125 -13.90 4.92 5.57
N VAL A 126 -13.10 5.78 6.20
CA VAL A 126 -12.45 5.48 7.49
C VAL A 126 -13.49 5.27 8.60
N LEU A 127 -14.53 6.12 8.67
CA LEU A 127 -15.64 5.95 9.61
C LEU A 127 -16.46 4.69 9.33
N ILE A 128 -16.78 4.40 8.06
CA ILE A 128 -17.51 3.19 7.66
C ILE A 128 -16.75 1.94 8.09
N GLN A 129 -15.42 1.90 7.92
CA GLN A 129 -14.62 0.76 8.34
C GLN A 129 -14.41 0.70 9.86
N GLY A 130 -14.34 1.85 10.55
CA GLY A 130 -14.39 1.94 12.01
C GLY A 130 -15.67 1.32 12.58
N LEU A 131 -16.82 1.65 11.99
CA LEU A 131 -18.12 1.11 12.36
C LEU A 131 -18.29 -0.38 12.00
N ALA A 132 -17.77 -0.83 10.86
CA ALA A 132 -17.74 -2.25 10.49
C ALA A 132 -16.94 -3.08 11.49
N GLY A 133 -15.69 -2.66 11.79
CA GLY A 133 -14.84 -3.31 12.78
C GLY A 133 -15.45 -3.28 14.18
N ALA A 134 -16.09 -2.18 14.57
CA ALA A 134 -16.81 -2.05 15.84
C ALA A 134 -18.00 -3.00 15.94
N ALA A 135 -18.81 -3.10 14.88
CA ALA A 135 -19.90 -4.06 14.80
C ALA A 135 -19.35 -5.48 14.91
N ARG A 136 -18.33 -5.85 14.12
CA ARG A 136 -17.70 -7.17 14.14
C ARG A 136 -17.16 -7.56 15.52
N GLN A 137 -16.48 -6.64 16.21
CA GLN A 137 -15.93 -6.85 17.55
C GLN A 137 -17.00 -7.04 18.65
N ASN A 138 -18.25 -6.64 18.40
CA ASN A 138 -19.39 -6.80 19.30
C ASN A 138 -20.27 -8.00 18.95
N ILE A 139 -20.51 -8.24 17.65
CA ILE A 139 -21.38 -9.31 17.13
C ILE A 139 -20.94 -10.70 17.62
N VAL A 140 -19.64 -10.97 17.71
CA VAL A 140 -19.12 -12.26 18.20
C VAL A 140 -19.52 -12.52 19.67
N PRO A 141 -19.19 -11.66 20.65
CA PRO A 141 -19.68 -11.78 22.02
C PRO A 141 -21.20 -11.96 22.14
N TYR A 142 -22.02 -11.21 21.39
CA TYR A 142 -23.48 -11.34 21.46
C TYR A 142 -23.99 -12.64 20.85
N GLY A 143 -23.48 -13.06 19.69
CA GLY A 143 -23.90 -14.29 19.03
C GLY A 143 -23.73 -15.51 19.94
N LEU A 144 -22.59 -15.58 20.63
CA LEU A 144 -22.25 -16.63 21.61
C LEU A 144 -23.16 -16.67 22.85
N MET A 145 -23.99 -15.65 23.12
CA MET A 145 -25.00 -15.69 24.19
C MET A 145 -26.30 -16.39 23.77
N PHE A 146 -26.54 -16.51 22.46
CA PHE A 146 -27.81 -16.97 21.89
C PHE A 146 -27.66 -18.23 21.03
N THR A 147 -26.47 -18.83 20.98
CA THR A 147 -26.18 -20.04 20.18
C THR A 147 -25.17 -20.96 20.88
N GLY A 148 -25.23 -22.25 20.55
CA GLY A 148 -24.25 -23.23 21.02
C GLY A 148 -22.90 -23.15 20.30
N ALA A 149 -21.84 -23.63 20.94
CA ALA A 149 -20.49 -23.67 20.33
C ALA A 149 -20.42 -24.47 19.02
N ALA A 150 -21.29 -25.48 18.86
CA ALA A 150 -21.48 -26.23 17.62
C ALA A 150 -21.99 -25.32 16.49
N SER A 151 -23.17 -24.72 16.66
CA SER A 151 -23.76 -23.76 15.74
C SER A 151 -22.83 -22.59 15.40
N ALA A 152 -22.10 -22.05 16.38
CA ALA A 152 -21.08 -21.02 16.15
C ALA A 152 -19.91 -21.50 15.28
N GLY A 153 -19.53 -22.77 15.38
CA GLY A 153 -18.51 -23.40 14.52
C GLY A 153 -18.99 -23.59 13.08
N VAL A 154 -20.26 -23.97 12.87
CA VAL A 154 -20.89 -24.13 11.54
C VAL A 154 -20.90 -22.82 10.73
N VAL A 155 -20.83 -21.66 11.41
CA VAL A 155 -20.77 -20.35 10.74
C VAL A 155 -19.37 -20.02 10.18
N GLN A 156 -18.29 -20.51 10.77
CA GLN A 156 -16.92 -20.11 10.38
C GLN A 156 -16.51 -20.47 8.93
N PRO A 157 -16.92 -21.63 8.35
CA PRO A 157 -16.70 -21.96 6.94
C PRO A 157 -17.17 -20.91 5.92
N PHE A 158 -18.14 -20.07 6.26
CA PHE A 158 -18.65 -19.05 5.34
C PHE A 158 -17.67 -17.87 5.18
N VAL A 159 -16.77 -17.60 6.13
CA VAL A 159 -15.83 -16.47 6.04
C VAL A 159 -14.84 -16.61 4.88
N PRO A 160 -14.05 -17.70 4.73
CA PRO A 160 -13.12 -17.84 3.59
C PRO A 160 -13.87 -17.87 2.25
N VAL A 161 -15.06 -18.46 2.20
CA VAL A 161 -15.91 -18.51 0.99
C VAL A 161 -16.31 -17.10 0.56
N CYS A 162 -16.85 -16.29 1.48
CA CYS A 162 -17.20 -14.91 1.21
C CYS A 162 -15.97 -14.05 0.86
N THR A 163 -14.82 -14.24 1.52
CA THR A 163 -13.57 -13.54 1.16
C THR A 163 -13.11 -13.91 -0.24
N CYS A 164 -13.18 -15.19 -0.62
CA CYS A 164 -12.84 -15.65 -1.96
C CYS A 164 -13.80 -15.08 -3.02
N MET A 165 -15.11 -15.09 -2.77
CA MET A 165 -16.10 -14.51 -3.68
C MET A 165 -15.87 -13.01 -3.88
N LEU A 166 -15.61 -12.24 -2.82
CA LEU A 166 -15.37 -10.80 -2.92
C LEU A 166 -14.01 -10.49 -3.56
N ALA A 167 -12.92 -11.17 -3.19
CA ALA A 167 -11.60 -10.93 -3.78
C ALA A 167 -11.58 -11.21 -5.29
N VAL A 168 -12.29 -12.24 -5.74
CA VAL A 168 -12.47 -12.54 -7.18
C VAL A 168 -13.40 -11.51 -7.85
N ALA A 169 -14.53 -11.14 -7.23
CA ALA A 169 -15.48 -10.17 -7.80
C ALA A 169 -14.91 -8.74 -7.93
N PHE A 170 -13.96 -8.37 -7.07
CA PHE A 170 -13.23 -7.11 -7.12
C PHE A 170 -11.92 -7.18 -7.93
N GLY A 171 -11.57 -8.33 -8.52
CA GLY A 171 -10.38 -8.50 -9.37
C GLY A 171 -9.03 -8.57 -8.64
N LEU A 172 -9.04 -8.69 -7.30
CA LEU A 172 -7.84 -8.63 -6.45
C LEU A 172 -7.01 -9.92 -6.50
N GLU A 173 -7.67 -11.08 -6.50
CA GLU A 173 -7.01 -12.38 -6.62
C GLU A 173 -7.64 -13.23 -7.73
N LYS A 174 -6.81 -13.74 -8.65
CA LYS A 174 -7.23 -14.80 -9.57
C LYS A 174 -7.39 -16.13 -8.81
N GLY A 175 -8.58 -16.72 -8.92
CA GLY A 175 -8.91 -18.00 -8.29
C GLY A 175 -8.14 -19.17 -8.90
N ASN A 176 -7.62 -20.07 -8.05
CA ASN A 176 -6.86 -21.24 -8.45
C ASN A 176 -7.54 -22.51 -7.91
N LYS A 177 -7.62 -23.58 -8.72
CA LYS A 177 -8.16 -24.90 -8.36
C LYS A 177 -7.63 -25.41 -7.01
N ILE A 178 -6.34 -25.19 -6.69
CA ILE A 178 -5.74 -25.60 -5.43
C ILE A 178 -6.31 -24.79 -4.25
N LYS A 179 -6.51 -23.48 -4.41
CA LYS A 179 -7.13 -22.61 -3.38
C LYS A 179 -8.57 -23.06 -3.09
N TYR A 180 -9.35 -23.33 -4.13
CA TYR A 180 -10.72 -23.84 -3.99
C TYR A 180 -10.79 -25.22 -3.32
N LEU A 181 -9.90 -26.15 -3.70
CA LEU A 181 -9.81 -27.47 -3.08
C LEU A 181 -9.43 -27.37 -1.59
N SER A 182 -8.43 -26.55 -1.27
CA SER A 182 -7.98 -26.31 0.11
C SER A 182 -9.07 -25.71 1.00
N MET A 183 -9.89 -24.83 0.43
CA MET A 183 -11.03 -24.24 1.11
C MET A 183 -12.14 -25.26 1.34
N LEU A 184 -12.50 -26.07 0.35
CA LEU A 184 -13.48 -27.16 0.48
C LEU A 184 -13.02 -28.17 1.55
N ILE A 185 -11.80 -28.67 1.40
CA ILE A 185 -10.81 -29.05 2.42
C ILE A 185 -11.21 -28.70 3.87
N GLY A 186 -10.73 -27.55 4.33
CA GLY A 186 -10.91 -27.10 5.70
C GLY A 186 -12.36 -26.78 6.07
N CYS A 187 -13.22 -26.35 5.14
CA CYS A 187 -14.63 -26.10 5.44
C CYS A 187 -15.38 -27.38 5.84
N ILE A 188 -15.11 -28.51 5.18
CA ILE A 188 -15.61 -29.84 5.58
C ILE A 188 -15.03 -30.23 6.95
N GLY A 189 -13.73 -29.99 7.17
CA GLY A 189 -13.08 -30.25 8.44
C GLY A 189 -13.72 -29.50 9.62
N VAL A 190 -13.96 -28.20 9.49
CA VAL A 190 -14.65 -27.40 10.52
C VAL A 190 -16.10 -27.84 10.68
N PHE A 191 -16.83 -28.17 9.61
CA PHE A 191 -18.20 -28.67 9.71
C PHE A 191 -18.29 -29.95 10.56
N ILE A 192 -17.36 -30.90 10.37
CA ILE A 192 -17.27 -32.13 11.17
C ILE A 192 -16.84 -31.81 12.61
N ALA A 193 -15.83 -30.94 12.80
CA ALA A 193 -15.36 -30.57 14.13
C ALA A 193 -16.43 -29.84 14.96
N ALA A 194 -17.23 -29.00 14.31
CA ALA A 194 -18.36 -28.28 14.90
C ALA A 194 -19.62 -29.14 15.09
N LYS A 195 -19.59 -30.44 14.72
CA LYS A 195 -20.74 -31.36 14.75
C LYS A 195 -21.92 -30.86 13.89
N GLY A 196 -21.65 -30.19 12.76
CA GLY A 196 -22.68 -29.56 11.91
C GLY A 196 -23.70 -30.50 11.27
N TYR A 197 -23.46 -31.82 11.31
CA TYR A 197 -24.43 -32.85 10.94
C TYR A 197 -25.53 -33.06 12.00
N ASP A 198 -25.34 -32.53 13.21
CA ASP A 198 -26.31 -32.51 14.33
C ASP A 198 -26.75 -31.06 14.60
N PHE A 199 -27.04 -30.32 13.52
CA PHE A 199 -27.42 -28.91 13.58
C PHE A 199 -28.87 -28.76 14.02
N GLY A 200 -29.08 -28.56 15.33
CA GLY A 200 -30.39 -28.43 15.99
C GLY A 200 -31.26 -27.23 15.59
N GLY A 201 -30.87 -26.45 14.57
CA GLY A 201 -31.68 -25.39 13.97
C GLY A 201 -31.00 -24.02 13.91
N VAL A 202 -31.63 -23.11 13.15
CA VAL A 202 -31.19 -21.72 13.03
C VAL A 202 -31.71 -20.91 14.22
N ASP A 203 -30.87 -20.71 15.23
CA ASP A 203 -31.15 -19.83 16.35
C ASP A 203 -30.76 -18.35 16.07
N LEU A 204 -31.12 -17.45 17.00
CA LEU A 204 -30.82 -16.03 16.88
C LEU A 204 -29.31 -15.73 16.90
N GLY A 205 -28.51 -16.49 17.64
CA GLY A 205 -27.07 -16.29 17.71
C GLY A 205 -26.36 -16.71 16.42
N PHE A 206 -26.82 -17.76 15.75
CA PHE A 206 -26.38 -18.17 14.42
C PHE A 206 -26.64 -17.06 13.38
N LEU A 207 -27.85 -16.47 13.37
CA LEU A 207 -28.19 -15.34 12.50
C LEU A 207 -27.32 -14.11 12.78
N ILE A 208 -27.02 -13.83 14.06
CA ILE A 208 -26.10 -12.76 14.47
C ILE A 208 -24.68 -13.05 13.95
N LEU A 209 -24.15 -14.27 14.14
CA LEU A 209 -22.80 -14.65 13.70
C LEU A 209 -22.64 -14.66 12.17
N LEU A 210 -23.69 -14.94 11.39
CA LEU A 210 -23.65 -14.79 9.93
C LEU A 210 -23.34 -13.33 9.49
N GLY A 211 -23.60 -12.33 10.33
CA GLY A 211 -23.15 -10.96 10.10
C GLY A 211 -21.62 -10.81 10.05
N VAL A 212 -20.88 -11.58 10.86
CA VAL A 212 -19.41 -11.62 10.85
C VAL A 212 -18.88 -12.08 9.49
N CYS A 213 -19.57 -13.05 8.88
CA CYS A 213 -19.23 -13.65 7.58
C CYS A 213 -19.49 -12.73 6.39
N ARG A 214 -20.03 -11.52 6.60
CA ARG A 214 -20.11 -10.45 5.61
C ARG A 214 -19.16 -9.29 5.94
N LEU A 215 -19.07 -8.91 7.21
CA LEU A 215 -18.21 -7.80 7.65
C LEU A 215 -16.71 -8.10 7.49
N LEU A 216 -16.22 -9.26 7.97
CA LEU A 216 -14.79 -9.57 7.93
C LEU A 216 -14.23 -9.71 6.50
N PRO A 217 -14.91 -10.40 5.56
CA PRO A 217 -14.52 -10.41 4.16
C PRO A 217 -14.48 -9.00 3.53
N THR A 218 -15.46 -8.16 3.86
CA THR A 218 -15.51 -6.77 3.35
C THR A 218 -14.37 -5.92 3.93
N GLU A 219 -14.07 -6.04 5.22
CA GLU A 219 -12.92 -5.37 5.86
C GLU A 219 -11.60 -5.74 5.17
N ILE A 220 -11.38 -7.03 4.90
CA ILE A 220 -10.17 -7.56 4.26
C ILE A 220 -10.05 -7.07 2.81
N VAL A 221 -11.11 -7.17 2.02
CA VAL A 221 -11.11 -6.78 0.60
C VAL A 221 -11.02 -5.26 0.41
N VAL A 222 -11.63 -4.45 1.28
CA VAL A 222 -11.53 -2.98 1.23
C VAL A 222 -10.16 -2.45 1.66
N VAL A 223 -9.35 -3.22 2.41
CA VAL A 223 -7.97 -2.86 2.75
C VAL A 223 -7.06 -2.87 1.52
N GLU A 224 -7.24 -3.86 0.63
CA GLU A 224 -6.35 -4.11 -0.50
C GLU A 224 -6.68 -3.25 -1.74
N ASN A 225 -7.95 -2.86 -1.90
CA ASN A 225 -8.50 -2.27 -3.13
C ASN A 225 -8.12 -0.79 -3.40
N GLY A 226 -6.88 -0.40 -3.10
CA GLY A 226 -6.22 0.86 -3.49
C GLY A 226 -6.71 2.15 -2.81
N ILE A 227 -8.03 2.38 -2.75
CA ILE A 227 -8.68 3.63 -2.33
C ILE A 227 -8.27 4.04 -0.91
N LEU A 228 -7.94 3.08 -0.03
CA LEU A 228 -7.51 3.35 1.34
C LEU A 228 -6.04 3.03 1.65
N SER A 229 -5.28 2.38 0.77
CA SER A 229 -3.93 1.91 1.11
C SER A 229 -2.97 3.06 1.45
N ARG A 230 -3.07 4.19 0.73
CA ARG A 230 -2.32 5.44 1.00
C ARG A 230 -2.83 6.22 2.22
N LEU A 231 -4.05 5.96 2.69
CA LEU A 231 -4.68 6.63 3.83
C LEU A 231 -4.45 5.91 5.17
N VAL A 232 -4.27 4.59 5.12
CA VAL A 232 -4.21 3.70 6.28
C VAL A 232 -2.88 3.79 7.04
N TYR A 233 -1.84 4.35 6.42
CA TYR A 233 -0.59 4.70 7.11
C TYR A 233 -0.72 5.92 8.05
N VAL A 234 -1.79 6.71 7.93
CA VAL A 234 -1.92 8.01 8.60
C VAL A 234 -2.76 7.94 9.88
N VAL A 235 -3.56 6.89 10.06
CA VAL A 235 -4.31 6.66 11.30
C VAL A 235 -4.25 5.17 11.60
N ASP A 236 -3.70 4.81 12.76
CA ASP A 236 -3.69 3.43 13.23
C ASP A 236 -5.13 2.92 13.32
N ARG A 237 -5.49 1.92 12.51
CA ARG A 237 -6.90 1.48 12.39
C ARG A 237 -7.51 1.06 13.72
N VAL A 238 -6.65 0.63 14.65
CA VAL A 238 -6.96 0.30 16.03
C VAL A 238 -7.71 1.44 16.71
N ASP A 239 -7.30 2.70 16.52
CA ASP A 239 -7.80 3.85 17.25
C ASP A 239 -9.24 4.19 16.85
N VAL A 240 -9.52 4.22 15.54
CA VAL A 240 -10.86 4.48 15.01
C VAL A 240 -11.81 3.33 15.31
N ILE A 241 -11.38 2.07 15.14
CA ILE A 241 -12.22 0.91 15.47
C ILE A 241 -12.51 0.87 16.98
N THR A 242 -11.53 1.22 17.83
CA THR A 242 -11.70 1.32 19.29
C THR A 242 -12.68 2.43 19.66
N GLY A 243 -12.49 3.65 19.14
CA GLY A 243 -13.37 4.78 19.39
C GLY A 243 -14.82 4.52 18.94
N CYS A 244 -15.01 3.97 17.73
CA CYS A 244 -16.33 3.55 17.26
C CYS A 244 -16.93 2.43 18.13
N SER A 245 -16.13 1.45 18.55
CA SER A 245 -16.59 0.36 19.44
C SER A 245 -17.09 0.90 20.78
N PHE A 246 -16.33 1.81 21.39
CA PHE A 246 -16.67 2.41 22.67
C PHE A 246 -17.91 3.31 22.57
N ALA A 247 -18.01 4.15 21.53
CA ALA A 247 -19.18 4.99 21.29
C ALA A 247 -20.46 4.15 21.10
N VAL A 248 -20.39 3.05 20.34
CA VAL A 248 -21.52 2.10 20.19
C VAL A 248 -21.89 1.44 21.53
N CYS A 249 -20.90 1.07 22.35
CA CYS A 249 -21.16 0.50 23.68
C CYS A 249 -21.82 1.52 24.63
N ILE A 250 -21.40 2.79 24.64
CA ILE A 250 -22.03 3.86 25.42
C ILE A 250 -23.47 4.09 24.97
N LEU A 251 -23.70 4.30 23.66
CA LEU A 251 -25.04 4.56 23.12
C LEU A 251 -25.99 3.40 23.43
N LYS A 252 -25.51 2.16 23.36
CA LYS A 252 -26.29 0.98 23.75
C LYS A 252 -26.57 0.94 25.25
N ALA A 253 -25.58 1.15 26.12
CA ALA A 253 -25.78 1.15 27.56
C ALA A 253 -26.75 2.27 28.01
N HIS A 254 -26.70 3.43 27.36
CA HIS A 254 -27.65 4.53 27.60
C HIS A 254 -29.08 4.17 27.13
N ASN A 255 -29.23 3.54 25.96
CA ASN A 255 -30.54 3.06 25.50
C ASN A 255 -31.10 1.94 26.40
N GLU A 256 -30.28 0.99 26.85
CA GLU A 256 -30.70 -0.07 27.77
C GLU A 256 -31.08 0.46 29.17
N ALA A 257 -30.56 1.63 29.58
CA ALA A 257 -30.95 2.33 30.80
C ALA A 257 -32.24 3.17 30.68
N HIS A 258 -32.70 3.49 29.47
CA HIS A 258 -33.83 4.40 29.24
C HIS A 258 -34.99 3.84 28.38
N GLY A 259 -34.83 2.70 27.71
CA GLY A 259 -35.79 2.20 26.72
C GLY A 259 -36.20 0.73 26.90
N GLY A 260 -37.40 0.49 27.43
CA GLY A 260 -38.00 -0.85 27.49
C GLY A 260 -39.41 -0.87 28.07
N ASN A 261 -40.44 -0.73 27.23
CA ASN A 261 -41.85 -0.63 27.66
C ASN A 261 -42.46 -1.99 28.06
N ASN A 262 -41.81 -2.70 28.98
CA ASN A 262 -42.11 -4.10 29.30
C ASN A 262 -42.13 -4.32 30.82
N LYS A 263 -43.31 -4.24 31.44
CA LYS A 263 -43.51 -4.15 32.90
C LYS A 263 -43.00 -5.35 33.72
N HIS A 264 -42.65 -6.46 33.07
CA HIS A 264 -41.98 -7.59 33.73
C HIS A 264 -40.47 -7.38 33.94
N TYR A 265 -39.85 -6.42 33.23
CA TYR A 265 -38.41 -6.12 33.32
C TYR A 265 -38.05 -5.13 34.43
N GLU A 266 -38.96 -4.20 34.76
CA GLU A 266 -38.75 -3.12 35.74
C GLU A 266 -38.30 -3.64 37.11
N ARG A 267 -38.85 -4.78 37.57
CA ARG A 267 -38.51 -5.43 38.85
C ARG A 267 -37.14 -6.14 38.90
N ARG A 268 -36.38 -6.17 37.80
CA ARG A 268 -35.01 -6.72 37.78
C ARG A 268 -33.97 -5.73 37.23
N CYS A 269 -34.37 -4.75 36.44
CA CYS A 269 -33.46 -3.74 35.87
C CYS A 269 -33.36 -2.43 36.68
N SER A 270 -34.11 -2.27 37.78
CA SER A 270 -33.93 -1.14 38.73
C SER A 270 -32.50 -0.99 39.26
N ASN A 271 -31.70 -2.06 39.21
CA ASN A 271 -30.32 -2.10 39.69
C ASN A 271 -29.28 -1.77 38.60
N MET A 272 -29.65 -1.40 37.37
CA MET A 272 -28.67 -1.12 36.31
C MET A 272 -27.97 0.26 36.43
N TYR A 273 -28.25 1.02 37.50
CA TYR A 273 -27.36 2.10 37.96
C TYR A 273 -26.15 1.53 38.73
N ILE A 274 -25.45 0.55 38.14
CA ILE A 274 -24.26 -0.07 38.73
C ILE A 274 -23.11 0.94 38.64
N PRO A 275 -22.60 1.51 39.75
CA PRO A 275 -21.49 2.45 39.67
C PRO A 275 -20.24 1.73 39.17
N THR A 276 -19.41 2.43 38.39
CA THR A 276 -18.25 1.83 37.70
C THR A 276 -17.30 1.12 38.67
N SER A 277 -17.19 1.60 39.92
CA SER A 277 -16.44 0.96 41.02
C SER A 277 -16.99 -0.42 41.44
N TYR A 278 -18.30 -0.63 41.40
CA TYR A 278 -18.92 -1.93 41.65
C TYR A 278 -18.65 -2.91 40.51
N LEU A 279 -18.72 -2.43 39.26
CA LEU A 279 -18.35 -3.20 38.07
C LEU A 279 -16.88 -3.63 38.13
N ILE A 280 -15.96 -2.70 38.41
CA ILE A 280 -14.52 -2.96 38.52
C ILE A 280 -14.21 -4.00 39.61
N SER A 281 -14.84 -3.89 40.78
CA SER A 281 -14.60 -4.79 41.91
C SER A 281 -15.25 -6.17 41.76
N ARG A 282 -16.34 -6.31 40.99
CA ARG A 282 -17.01 -7.60 40.75
C ARG A 282 -16.45 -8.46 39.62
N LEU A 283 -15.64 -7.91 38.70
CA LEU A 283 -15.06 -8.69 37.59
C LEU A 283 -14.06 -9.78 38.04
N GLY A 284 -13.41 -9.58 39.20
CA GLY A 284 -12.38 -10.49 39.71
C GLY A 284 -11.12 -10.60 38.83
N PHE A 285 -10.11 -11.32 39.33
CA PHE A 285 -8.87 -11.56 38.58
C PHE A 285 -9.11 -12.29 37.23
N PRO A 286 -9.95 -13.34 37.14
CA PRO A 286 -10.20 -14.03 35.87
C PRO A 286 -10.87 -13.13 34.83
N GLY A 287 -11.81 -12.28 35.26
CA GLY A 287 -12.54 -11.39 34.35
C GLY A 287 -11.67 -10.26 33.82
N TRP A 288 -10.86 -9.64 34.68
CA TRP A 288 -9.86 -8.66 34.24
C TRP A 288 -8.80 -9.28 33.33
N GLY A 289 -8.34 -10.51 33.61
CA GLY A 289 -7.46 -11.26 32.72
C GLY A 289 -8.03 -11.46 31.32
N ALA A 290 -9.31 -11.85 31.21
CA ALA A 290 -9.99 -12.03 29.93
C ALA A 290 -10.14 -10.71 29.14
N VAL A 291 -10.46 -9.59 29.81
CA VAL A 291 -10.54 -8.26 29.18
C VAL A 291 -9.17 -7.80 28.70
N LEU A 292 -8.13 -7.90 29.55
CA LEU A 292 -6.76 -7.52 29.21
C LEU A 292 -6.20 -8.35 28.06
N TYR A 293 -6.46 -9.67 28.04
CA TYR A 293 -6.10 -10.55 26.93
C TYR A 293 -6.73 -10.06 25.62
N SER A 294 -8.02 -9.72 25.65
CA SER A 294 -8.76 -9.24 24.47
C SER A 294 -8.16 -7.95 23.90
N VAL A 295 -7.77 -7.00 24.75
CA VAL A 295 -7.13 -5.77 24.26
C VAL A 295 -5.71 -6.06 23.75
N PHE A 296 -4.84 -6.64 24.57
CA PHE A 296 -3.43 -6.78 24.24
C PHE A 296 -3.18 -7.71 23.05
N PHE A 297 -3.74 -8.92 23.07
CA PHE A 297 -3.46 -9.92 22.05
C PHE A 297 -4.29 -9.77 20.78
N ILE A 298 -5.56 -9.35 20.87
CA ILE A 298 -6.39 -9.18 19.66
C ILE A 298 -6.20 -7.80 19.05
N ILE A 299 -6.44 -6.74 19.83
CA ILE A 299 -6.51 -5.38 19.30
C ILE A 299 -5.12 -4.87 18.92
N LEU A 300 -4.08 -5.11 19.73
CA LEU A 300 -2.72 -4.64 19.41
C LEU A 300 -1.98 -5.60 18.46
N ILE A 301 -1.91 -6.88 18.82
CA ILE A 301 -1.02 -7.85 18.15
C ILE A 301 -1.70 -8.49 16.93
N SER A 302 -2.81 -9.21 17.12
CA SER A 302 -3.36 -10.08 16.08
C SER A 302 -3.89 -9.31 14.85
N TRP A 303 -4.47 -8.12 15.04
CA TRP A 303 -4.85 -7.24 13.92
C TRP A 303 -3.64 -6.74 13.11
N ARG A 304 -2.53 -6.33 13.75
CA ARG A 304 -1.29 -5.92 13.05
C ARG A 304 -0.74 -7.06 12.22
N ILE A 305 -0.77 -8.29 12.75
CA ILE A 305 -0.35 -9.50 12.03
C ILE A 305 -1.23 -9.76 10.80
N GLN A 306 -2.56 -9.71 10.94
CA GLN A 306 -3.46 -9.95 9.79
C GLN A 306 -3.29 -8.89 8.70
N LEU A 307 -3.12 -7.61 9.06
CA LEU A 307 -2.88 -6.54 8.10
C LEU A 307 -1.53 -6.68 7.36
N ALA A 308 -0.48 -7.14 8.05
CA ALA A 308 0.80 -7.46 7.41
C ALA A 308 0.68 -8.68 6.49
N ALA A 309 -0.04 -9.71 6.91
CA ALA A 309 -0.22 -10.94 6.14
C ALA A 309 -1.07 -10.76 4.88
N VAL A 310 -2.09 -9.87 4.87
CA VAL A 310 -2.84 -9.54 3.64
C VAL A 310 -1.89 -9.06 2.55
N LYS A 311 -0.94 -8.17 2.88
CA LYS A 311 0.06 -7.65 1.92
C LYS A 311 1.03 -8.71 1.37
N GLN A 312 1.18 -9.86 2.02
CA GLN A 312 2.19 -10.88 1.69
C GLN A 312 1.60 -12.19 1.14
N LEU A 313 0.36 -12.51 1.54
CA LEU A 313 -0.30 -13.78 1.21
C LEU A 313 -1.60 -13.60 0.40
N GLY A 314 -2.15 -12.39 0.35
CA GLY A 314 -3.45 -12.08 -0.24
C GLY A 314 -4.64 -12.33 0.71
N PRO A 315 -5.81 -11.72 0.41
CA PRO A 315 -7.03 -11.82 1.22
C PRO A 315 -7.56 -13.26 1.33
N ILE A 316 -7.48 -14.06 0.26
CA ILE A 316 -8.01 -15.43 0.24
C ILE A 316 -7.20 -16.32 1.19
N ALA A 317 -5.88 -16.11 1.27
CA ALA A 317 -5.03 -16.79 2.23
C ALA A 317 -5.42 -16.44 3.67
N VAL A 318 -5.54 -15.15 3.98
CA VAL A 318 -5.89 -14.66 5.32
C VAL A 318 -7.31 -15.09 5.74
N GLY A 319 -8.23 -15.24 4.79
CA GLY A 319 -9.52 -15.88 4.99
C GLY A 319 -9.39 -17.37 5.32
N LEU A 320 -8.63 -18.13 4.52
CA LEU A 320 -8.45 -19.58 4.72
C LEU A 320 -7.82 -19.92 6.07
N TYR A 321 -6.88 -19.11 6.58
CA TYR A 321 -6.28 -19.35 7.89
C TYR A 321 -7.30 -19.39 9.04
N GLN A 322 -8.39 -18.63 8.95
CA GLN A 322 -9.42 -18.58 10.01
C GLN A 322 -10.10 -19.93 10.25
N VAL A 323 -10.07 -20.82 9.25
CA VAL A 323 -10.54 -22.21 9.34
C VAL A 323 -9.74 -23.03 10.37
N THR A 324 -8.53 -22.61 10.75
CA THR A 324 -7.75 -23.22 11.85
C THR A 324 -8.21 -22.81 13.25
N GLN A 325 -8.97 -21.71 13.39
CA GLN A 325 -9.34 -21.16 14.69
C GLN A 325 -10.09 -22.17 15.60
N PRO A 326 -11.02 -23.01 15.11
CA PRO A 326 -11.66 -24.05 15.92
C PRO A 326 -10.68 -25.06 16.53
N VAL A 327 -9.65 -25.45 15.80
CA VAL A 327 -8.65 -26.44 16.25
C VAL A 327 -7.93 -25.91 17.49
N PHE A 328 -7.47 -24.66 17.43
CA PHE A 328 -6.90 -23.98 18.59
C PHE A 328 -7.93 -23.76 19.71
N CYS A 329 -9.21 -23.47 19.39
CA CYS A 329 -10.26 -23.34 20.40
C CYS A 329 -10.47 -24.62 21.21
N PHE A 330 -10.47 -25.81 20.58
CA PHE A 330 -10.65 -27.07 21.29
C PHE A 330 -9.44 -27.40 22.18
N ILE A 331 -8.22 -27.17 21.66
CA ILE A 331 -6.97 -27.35 22.43
C ILE A 331 -6.96 -26.44 23.67
N PHE A 332 -7.29 -25.15 23.52
CA PHE A 332 -7.32 -24.23 24.65
C PHE A 332 -8.51 -24.45 25.58
N ALA A 333 -9.66 -24.92 25.10
CA ALA A 333 -10.79 -25.30 25.95
C ALA A 333 -10.47 -26.53 26.82
N TYR A 334 -9.70 -27.50 26.30
CA TYR A 334 -9.18 -28.61 27.09
C TYR A 334 -8.26 -28.11 28.22
N PHE A 335 -7.24 -27.31 27.90
CA PHE A 335 -6.27 -26.84 28.91
C PHE A 335 -6.79 -25.78 29.89
N LEU A 336 -7.70 -24.88 29.48
CA LEU A 336 -8.16 -23.75 30.31
C LEU A 336 -9.54 -23.97 30.94
N LEU A 337 -10.37 -24.86 30.39
CA LEU A 337 -11.74 -25.12 30.89
C LEU A 337 -11.98 -26.58 31.27
N GLY A 338 -11.01 -27.49 31.08
CA GLY A 338 -11.16 -28.92 31.34
C GLY A 338 -12.14 -29.63 30.41
N GLU A 339 -12.46 -29.05 29.24
CA GLU A 339 -13.46 -29.61 28.34
C GLU A 339 -12.89 -30.79 27.53
N PRO A 340 -13.54 -31.97 27.54
CA PRO A 340 -13.01 -33.14 26.85
C PRO A 340 -13.02 -32.94 25.33
N ILE A 341 -11.96 -33.41 24.67
CA ILE A 341 -11.86 -33.39 23.19
C ILE A 341 -12.60 -34.62 22.64
N PHE A 342 -13.57 -34.38 21.75
CA PHE A 342 -14.38 -35.43 21.14
C PHE A 342 -13.78 -35.95 19.83
N PRO A 343 -13.99 -37.22 19.45
CA PRO A 343 -13.40 -37.81 18.23
C PRO A 343 -13.69 -37.03 16.94
N HIS A 344 -14.88 -36.44 16.80
CA HIS A 344 -15.23 -35.63 15.62
C HIS A 344 -14.44 -34.30 15.55
N GLN A 345 -14.02 -33.73 16.68
CA GLN A 345 -13.13 -32.56 16.72
C GLN A 345 -11.73 -32.92 16.23
N VAL A 346 -11.24 -34.13 16.57
CA VAL A 346 -9.94 -34.63 16.08
C VAL A 346 -10.00 -34.89 14.57
N VAL A 347 -10.99 -35.63 14.08
CA VAL A 347 -11.16 -35.94 12.65
C VAL A 347 -11.32 -34.66 11.82
N GLY A 348 -12.17 -33.73 12.28
CA GLY A 348 -12.36 -32.44 11.62
C GLY A 348 -11.11 -31.56 11.66
N GLY A 349 -10.38 -31.54 12.79
CA GLY A 349 -9.11 -30.81 12.92
C GLY A 349 -8.02 -31.33 11.99
N VAL A 350 -7.90 -32.65 11.82
CA VAL A 350 -6.98 -33.27 10.85
C VAL A 350 -7.32 -32.83 9.43
N LEU A 351 -8.60 -32.81 9.04
CA LEU A 351 -9.03 -32.33 7.72
C LEU A 351 -8.72 -30.84 7.50
N VAL A 352 -8.82 -30.00 8.54
CA VAL A 352 -8.39 -28.59 8.50
C VAL A 352 -6.88 -28.48 8.28
N CYS A 353 -6.06 -29.26 8.99
CA CYS A 353 -4.61 -29.29 8.79
C CYS A 353 -4.23 -29.77 7.38
N ILE A 354 -4.94 -30.77 6.82
CA ILE A 354 -4.75 -31.24 5.44
C ILE A 354 -5.12 -30.13 4.43
N GLY A 355 -6.27 -29.49 4.59
CA GLY A 355 -6.71 -28.39 3.71
C GLY A 355 -5.72 -27.24 3.69
N LEU A 356 -5.20 -26.82 4.86
CA LEU A 356 -4.16 -25.81 4.95
C LEU A 356 -2.81 -26.28 4.36
N GLY A 357 -2.41 -27.53 4.59
CA GLY A 357 -1.19 -28.11 4.05
C GLY A 357 -1.18 -28.08 2.51
N ILE A 358 -2.29 -28.45 1.89
CA ILE A 358 -2.49 -28.37 0.43
C ILE A 358 -2.38 -26.92 -0.07
N PHE A 359 -2.89 -25.95 0.69
CA PHE A 359 -2.79 -24.52 0.34
C PHE A 359 -1.35 -24.01 0.38
N VAL A 360 -0.64 -24.22 1.50
CA VAL A 360 0.74 -23.76 1.69
C VAL A 360 1.67 -24.44 0.67
N TYR A 361 1.49 -25.74 0.44
CA TYR A 361 2.22 -26.48 -0.59
C TYR A 361 1.89 -25.97 -2.01
N GLY A 362 0.63 -25.62 -2.29
CA GLY A 362 0.23 -25.01 -3.56
C GLY A 362 0.86 -23.64 -3.82
N GLN A 363 0.96 -22.79 -2.79
CA GLN A 363 1.67 -21.51 -2.87
C GLN A 363 3.17 -21.73 -3.08
N TYR A 364 3.78 -22.67 -2.34
CA TYR A 364 5.19 -23.03 -2.48
C TYR A 364 5.54 -23.60 -3.88
N LEU A 365 4.70 -24.48 -4.43
CA LEU A 365 4.83 -24.94 -5.82
C LEU A 365 4.68 -23.81 -6.84
N THR A 366 3.83 -22.81 -6.56
CA THR A 366 3.66 -21.64 -7.43
C THR A 366 4.89 -20.73 -7.39
N ALA A 367 5.53 -20.58 -6.22
CA ALA A 367 6.81 -19.88 -6.07
C ALA A 367 7.95 -20.61 -6.80
N LEU A 368 8.14 -21.92 -6.53
CA LEU A 368 9.12 -22.76 -7.21
C LEU A 368 8.97 -22.76 -8.73
N LYS A 369 7.74 -22.69 -9.25
CA LYS A 369 7.50 -22.61 -10.70
C LYS A 369 8.00 -21.28 -11.26
N LYS A 370 7.72 -20.15 -10.60
CA LYS A 370 8.27 -18.84 -10.97
C LYS A 370 9.80 -18.79 -10.89
N GLU A 371 10.39 -19.37 -9.84
CA GLU A 371 11.84 -19.45 -9.67
C GLU A 371 12.47 -20.23 -10.83
N ARG A 372 11.94 -21.42 -11.17
CA ARG A 372 12.41 -22.21 -12.31
C ARG A 372 12.19 -21.55 -13.66
N GLU A 373 11.08 -20.84 -13.86
CA GLU A 373 10.82 -20.08 -15.09
C GLU A 373 11.83 -18.92 -15.24
N ALA A 374 12.20 -18.25 -14.15
CA ALA A 374 13.26 -17.24 -14.14
C ALA A 374 14.68 -17.83 -14.31
N GLU A 375 14.96 -19.00 -13.73
CA GLU A 375 16.22 -19.73 -13.94
C GLU A 375 16.36 -20.21 -15.40
N GLN A 376 15.27 -20.71 -16.01
CA GLN A 376 15.25 -21.13 -17.41
C GLN A 376 15.41 -19.94 -18.37
N ALA A 377 14.77 -18.80 -18.08
CA ALA A 377 15.00 -17.56 -18.82
C ALA A 377 16.49 -17.17 -18.79
N ARG A 378 17.08 -17.06 -17.58
CA ARG A 378 18.50 -16.74 -17.38
C ARG A 378 19.46 -17.74 -18.04
N ALA A 379 19.13 -19.03 -18.03
CA ALA A 379 19.92 -20.04 -18.73
C ALA A 379 19.89 -19.85 -20.26
N SER A 380 18.69 -19.61 -20.82
CA SER A 380 18.50 -19.33 -22.26
C SER A 380 19.04 -17.98 -22.73
N GLU A 381 19.35 -17.08 -21.79
CA GLU A 381 20.08 -15.83 -22.01
C GLU A 381 21.59 -16.08 -22.05
N ASN A 382 22.11 -16.87 -21.10
CA ASN A 382 23.53 -17.22 -21.01
C ASN A 382 24.04 -18.08 -22.18
N GLU A 383 23.22 -19.00 -22.72
CA GLU A 383 23.59 -19.83 -23.88
C GLU A 383 23.71 -19.05 -25.21
N ARG A 384 23.30 -17.77 -25.26
CA ARG A 384 23.41 -16.93 -26.48
C ARG A 384 24.76 -16.21 -26.62
N VAL A 385 25.65 -16.31 -25.64
CA VAL A 385 26.96 -15.62 -25.64
C VAL A 385 28.07 -16.59 -26.08
N PRO A 386 28.73 -16.39 -27.24
CA PRO A 386 29.87 -17.20 -27.64
C PRO A 386 31.10 -16.96 -26.75
N ASP A 387 31.90 -18.01 -26.56
CA ASP A 387 33.12 -17.97 -25.73
C ASP A 387 34.32 -17.42 -26.52
N GLU A 388 34.71 -16.16 -26.27
CA GLU A 388 35.98 -15.58 -26.72
C GLU A 388 37.04 -15.64 -25.60
N SER A 389 37.88 -16.69 -25.64
CA SER A 389 39.03 -16.84 -24.75
C SER A 389 40.08 -15.72 -24.98
N PRO A 390 40.59 -15.05 -23.92
CA PRO A 390 41.42 -13.85 -24.07
C PRO A 390 42.85 -14.13 -24.54
N GLN A 391 43.32 -13.36 -25.53
CA GLN A 391 44.73 -13.33 -25.93
C GLN A 391 45.54 -12.37 -25.03
N PRO A 392 46.81 -12.69 -24.69
CA PRO A 392 47.68 -11.82 -23.93
C PRO A 392 48.19 -10.63 -24.77
N ARG A 393 48.36 -9.47 -24.15
CA ARG A 393 49.12 -8.33 -24.72
C ARG A 393 50.54 -8.36 -24.17
N GLY A 394 51.50 -7.96 -25.02
CA GLY A 394 52.93 -7.96 -24.69
C GLY A 394 53.36 -6.85 -23.74
N GLU A 395 54.63 -6.94 -23.34
CA GLU A 395 55.36 -5.99 -22.49
C GLU A 395 56.11 -4.95 -23.38
N GLU A 396 57.14 -4.29 -22.84
CA GLU A 396 57.98 -3.22 -23.46
C GLU A 396 57.26 -1.84 -23.56
N ASP A 397 57.80 -0.69 -23.10
CA ASP A 397 59.16 -0.37 -22.59
C ASP A 397 59.17 0.54 -21.32
N ASP A 398 60.14 0.25 -20.46
CA ASP A 398 61.13 1.13 -19.78
C ASP A 398 61.17 2.67 -20.09
N ALA A 399 61.70 3.56 -19.22
CA ALA A 399 62.15 3.50 -17.81
C ALA A 399 62.41 4.94 -17.24
N MET A 400 62.95 5.02 -16.02
CA MET A 400 63.55 6.21 -15.35
C MET A 400 62.61 7.37 -14.91
N GLU A 401 62.86 8.12 -13.84
CA GLU A 401 63.95 8.10 -12.82
C GLU A 401 63.39 8.41 -11.40
N ALA A 402 64.21 8.23 -10.34
CA ALA A 402 63.79 8.19 -8.93
C ALA A 402 63.95 9.53 -8.16
N GLY A 403 63.37 9.66 -6.94
CA GLY A 403 63.68 10.86 -6.13
C GLY A 403 63.04 11.14 -4.75
N ARG A 404 63.12 10.22 -3.76
CA ARG A 404 63.07 10.51 -2.29
C ARG A 404 61.77 11.10 -1.69
N ALA A 405 61.75 11.19 -0.35
CA ALA A 405 60.65 11.67 0.49
C ALA A 405 61.17 12.66 1.57
N SER A 406 60.31 13.54 2.10
CA SER A 406 60.09 13.73 3.56
C SER A 406 58.98 14.74 3.91
N GLU A 407 58.47 14.62 5.13
CA GLU A 407 57.92 15.63 6.06
C GLU A 407 56.92 16.75 5.65
N ASN A 408 55.68 16.57 6.12
CA ASN A 408 54.96 17.47 7.03
C ASN A 408 55.37 18.97 7.12
N VAL A 409 54.60 19.85 6.45
CA VAL A 409 54.25 21.19 7.00
C VAL A 409 52.81 21.55 6.62
N ARG A 410 52.00 22.04 7.57
CA ARG A 410 50.73 22.76 7.29
C ARG A 410 50.93 24.27 7.49
N PRO A 411 50.45 25.12 6.58
CA PRO A 411 49.91 26.43 6.98
C PRO A 411 48.46 26.67 6.53
N ARG A 412 47.89 27.78 7.01
CA ARG A 412 46.47 28.17 6.91
C ARG A 412 46.02 28.68 5.54
N ARG A 413 44.70 28.51 5.29
CA ARG A 413 43.79 29.35 4.48
C ARG A 413 44.38 30.62 3.81
N LYS A 414 44.13 30.74 2.51
CA LYS A 414 43.68 32.00 1.88
C LYS A 414 42.40 31.73 1.08
N HIS A 415 41.56 32.75 0.88
CA HIS A 415 40.42 32.67 -0.03
C HIS A 415 40.87 32.72 -1.49
N SER A 416 40.20 31.94 -2.34
CA SER A 416 39.93 32.32 -3.73
C SER A 416 38.52 31.85 -4.11
N ARG A 417 37.93 32.47 -5.12
CA ARG A 417 36.60 32.15 -5.65
C ARG A 417 36.71 31.10 -6.78
N SER A 418 35.55 30.51 -7.11
CA SER A 418 35.17 30.02 -8.45
C SER A 418 36.20 29.23 -9.26
N VAL A 419 36.10 27.89 -9.19
CA VAL A 419 36.34 27.01 -10.35
C VAL A 419 35.22 25.99 -10.43
N GLY A 420 34.13 26.33 -11.12
CA GLY A 420 33.21 25.34 -11.68
C GLY A 420 33.79 24.85 -13.00
N LEU A 421 33.82 23.53 -13.22
CA LEU A 421 34.42 22.95 -14.43
C LEU A 421 33.44 23.06 -15.62
N HIS A 422 33.49 24.18 -16.35
CA HIS A 422 32.80 24.30 -17.63
C HIS A 422 33.52 23.47 -18.71
N PHE A 423 33.07 22.23 -18.93
CA PHE A 423 33.41 21.47 -20.13
C PHE A 423 32.55 21.95 -21.31
N ALA A 424 33.04 22.97 -22.01
CA ALA A 424 32.31 23.61 -23.10
C ALA A 424 32.48 22.86 -24.44
N SER A 425 31.71 21.79 -24.65
CA SER A 425 31.29 21.42 -26.01
C SER A 425 30.11 22.30 -26.45
N SER A 426 29.73 22.27 -27.73
CA SER A 426 28.66 23.12 -28.28
C SER A 426 27.27 22.85 -27.69
N ALA A 427 27.06 21.75 -26.97
CA ALA A 427 25.82 21.44 -26.24
C ALA A 427 25.64 22.25 -24.92
N SER A 428 26.69 22.92 -24.44
CA SER A 428 26.85 23.49 -23.08
C SER A 428 25.84 24.58 -22.62
N ARG A 429 24.74 24.84 -23.33
CA ARG A 429 23.72 25.85 -22.93
C ARG A 429 22.35 25.29 -22.51
N LYS A 430 22.13 23.97 -22.60
CA LYS A 430 20.77 23.37 -22.42
C LYS A 430 20.72 22.19 -21.45
N CYS A 431 21.84 21.53 -21.21
CA CYS A 431 22.01 20.65 -20.05
C CYS A 431 22.79 21.41 -18.98
N THR A 432 22.17 21.67 -17.85
CA THR A 432 22.83 22.23 -16.66
C THR A 432 23.06 21.12 -15.65
N TYR A 433 24.28 21.09 -15.09
CA TYR A 433 24.60 20.23 -13.96
C TYR A 433 24.50 21.06 -12.69
N THR A 434 23.72 20.60 -11.72
CA THR A 434 23.61 21.27 -10.40
C THR A 434 25.02 21.42 -9.78
N PRO A 435 25.41 22.62 -9.31
CA PRO A 435 26.75 22.89 -8.81
C PRO A 435 27.22 21.84 -7.80
N THR A 436 28.33 21.17 -8.11
CA THR A 436 28.73 19.90 -7.46
C THR A 436 29.29 20.09 -6.04
N ASN A 437 28.42 20.53 -5.15
CA ASN A 437 28.69 20.81 -3.74
C ASN A 437 28.84 19.51 -2.92
N SER A 438 29.31 19.64 -1.69
CA SER A 438 29.58 18.49 -0.81
C SER A 438 28.31 17.73 -0.38
N LEU A 439 27.14 18.37 -0.37
CA LEU A 439 25.87 17.72 -0.05
C LEU A 439 25.44 16.80 -1.20
N LEU A 440 25.43 17.30 -2.43
CA LEU A 440 25.14 16.51 -3.64
C LEU A 440 26.10 15.33 -3.79
N LYS A 441 27.41 15.54 -3.57
CA LYS A 441 28.40 14.44 -3.54
C LYS A 441 28.11 13.41 -2.45
N SER A 442 27.69 13.85 -1.26
CA SER A 442 27.30 12.96 -0.16
C SER A 442 26.07 12.12 -0.51
N GLN A 443 25.00 12.74 -1.03
CA GLN A 443 23.80 11.99 -1.43
C GLN A 443 24.09 11.04 -2.60
N MET A 444 24.87 11.44 -3.60
CA MET A 444 25.32 10.55 -4.68
C MET A 444 26.22 9.42 -4.18
N THR A 445 26.92 9.58 -3.05
CA THR A 445 27.69 8.49 -2.43
C THR A 445 26.74 7.44 -1.84
N ILE A 446 25.67 7.87 -1.17
CA ILE A 446 24.61 6.98 -0.66
C ILE A 446 23.93 6.24 -1.83
N LEU A 447 23.63 6.92 -2.94
CA LEU A 447 23.06 6.27 -4.12
C LEU A 447 24.04 5.30 -4.82
N ARG A 448 25.35 5.44 -4.62
CA ARG A 448 26.37 4.58 -5.23
C ARG A 448 26.75 3.36 -4.41
N ASP A 449 26.74 3.44 -3.08
CA ASP A 449 27.09 2.28 -2.24
C ASP A 449 26.11 1.12 -2.47
N CYS A 450 26.62 -0.06 -2.82
CA CYS A 450 25.86 -1.29 -2.98
C CYS A 450 25.12 -1.74 -1.68
N LYS A 451 25.55 -1.25 -0.51
CA LYS A 451 24.95 -1.59 0.80
C LYS A 451 23.66 -0.84 1.09
N THR A 452 23.36 0.26 0.39
CA THR A 452 22.18 1.10 0.65
C THR A 452 20.92 0.61 -0.10
N VAL A 453 21.05 -0.43 -0.93
CA VAL A 453 19.95 -1.09 -1.65
C VAL A 453 18.78 -1.41 -0.71
N LYS A 454 17.54 -1.09 -1.13
CA LYS A 454 16.28 -1.28 -0.36
C LYS A 454 16.14 -0.45 0.93
N SER A 455 17.17 0.28 1.35
CA SER A 455 17.17 1.07 2.59
C SER A 455 16.28 2.32 2.54
N ALA A 456 15.94 2.85 3.72
CA ALA A 456 15.34 4.18 3.85
C ALA A 456 16.35 5.33 3.62
N GLU A 457 17.66 5.03 3.56
CA GLU A 457 18.71 6.00 3.33
C GLU A 457 18.83 6.35 1.85
N PHE A 458 18.79 5.33 0.97
CA PHE A 458 18.78 5.50 -0.49
C PHE A 458 17.59 6.35 -0.95
N ARG A 459 16.38 6.11 -0.40
CA ARG A 459 15.19 6.90 -0.74
C ARG A 459 15.37 8.37 -0.35
N ARG A 460 15.75 8.67 0.91
CA ARG A 460 16.03 10.05 1.36
C ARG A 460 17.12 10.74 0.53
N ALA A 461 18.16 10.03 0.12
CA ALA A 461 19.22 10.59 -0.72
C ALA A 461 18.68 10.97 -2.12
N ALA A 462 17.82 10.14 -2.71
CA ALA A 462 17.15 10.47 -3.96
C ALA A 462 16.15 11.63 -3.79
N ASP A 463 15.40 11.66 -2.69
CA ASP A 463 14.47 12.73 -2.34
C ASP A 463 15.22 14.08 -2.23
N HIS A 464 16.32 14.10 -1.48
CA HIS A 464 17.18 15.27 -1.31
C HIS A 464 17.79 15.75 -2.63
N ILE A 465 18.32 14.85 -3.47
CA ILE A 465 18.87 15.24 -4.77
C ILE A 465 17.76 15.82 -5.64
N THR A 466 16.58 15.20 -5.68
CA THR A 466 15.44 15.70 -6.48
C THR A 466 15.08 17.14 -6.10
N ARG A 467 15.09 17.49 -4.79
CA ARG A 467 14.89 18.87 -4.35
C ARG A 467 15.99 19.82 -4.86
N LEU A 468 17.26 19.41 -4.84
CA LEU A 468 18.37 20.22 -5.38
C LEU A 468 18.26 20.42 -6.91
N LEU A 469 17.72 19.45 -7.67
CA LEU A 469 17.45 19.62 -9.10
C LEU A 469 16.34 20.64 -9.36
N ILE A 470 15.34 20.68 -8.47
CA ILE A 470 14.21 21.61 -8.56
C ILE A 470 14.64 23.03 -8.16
N GLU A 471 15.44 23.16 -7.10
CA GLU A 471 16.07 24.42 -6.66
C GLU A 471 16.88 25.04 -7.82
N GLU A 472 17.75 24.25 -8.45
CA GLU A 472 18.49 24.65 -9.66
C GLU A 472 17.56 25.06 -10.82
N ALA A 473 16.45 24.34 -11.06
CA ALA A 473 15.49 24.69 -12.11
C ALA A 473 14.72 26.00 -11.85
N VAL A 474 14.58 26.41 -10.58
CA VAL A 474 14.03 27.71 -10.19
C VAL A 474 15.10 28.80 -10.34
N ASP A 475 16.31 28.60 -9.81
CA ASP A 475 17.41 29.57 -9.85
C ASP A 475 17.88 29.89 -11.28
N LEU A 476 17.78 28.93 -12.21
CA LEU A 476 18.01 29.14 -13.64
C LEU A 476 16.90 29.93 -14.35
N GLY A 477 15.81 30.29 -13.65
CA GLY A 477 14.63 30.95 -14.21
C GLY A 477 13.85 30.06 -15.19
N TRP A 478 13.99 28.73 -15.11
CA TRP A 478 13.32 27.81 -16.04
C TRP A 478 11.89 27.51 -15.60
N ILE A 479 11.66 27.41 -14.29
CA ILE A 479 10.34 27.49 -13.67
C ILE A 479 10.06 28.97 -13.38
N ARG A 480 9.07 29.58 -14.03
CA ARG A 480 8.75 31.00 -13.85
C ARG A 480 8.09 31.25 -12.49
N CYS A 481 8.71 32.10 -11.67
CA CYS A 481 8.12 32.61 -10.44
C CYS A 481 7.19 33.82 -10.70
N GLN A 482 6.36 34.15 -9.71
CA GLN A 482 5.68 35.44 -9.61
C GLN A 482 6.58 36.38 -8.80
N GLU A 483 7.02 37.47 -9.42
CA GLU A 483 7.88 38.50 -8.82
C GLU A 483 7.05 39.72 -8.39
N GLU A 484 7.67 40.68 -7.69
CA GLU A 484 7.06 41.96 -7.27
C GLU A 484 5.72 41.83 -6.51
N ILE A 485 5.63 40.84 -5.61
CA ILE A 485 4.44 40.62 -4.78
C ILE A 485 4.55 41.44 -3.49
N PRO A 486 3.74 42.49 -3.27
CA PRO A 486 3.82 43.30 -2.05
C PRO A 486 3.35 42.49 -0.83
N VAL A 487 4.23 42.35 0.16
CA VAL A 487 3.97 41.67 1.43
C VAL A 487 4.20 42.64 2.59
N THR A 488 3.16 42.90 3.37
CA THR A 488 3.30 43.60 4.66
C THR A 488 3.93 42.65 5.68
N THR A 489 5.05 43.07 6.24
CA THR A 489 5.83 42.32 7.24
C THR A 489 5.21 42.47 8.65
N PRO A 490 5.61 41.62 9.63
CA PRO A 490 5.22 41.79 11.03
C PRO A 490 5.75 43.07 11.72
N THR A 491 6.43 43.96 10.99
CA THR A 491 6.87 45.29 11.45
C THR A 491 6.18 46.42 10.67
N ASP A 492 5.03 46.13 10.06
CA ASP A 492 4.18 47.03 9.23
C ASP A 492 4.85 47.60 7.94
N GLU A 493 6.15 47.40 7.76
CA GLU A 493 6.88 47.68 6.52
C GLU A 493 6.41 46.76 5.38
N THR A 494 6.32 47.30 4.15
CA THR A 494 5.97 46.52 2.94
C THR A 494 7.24 46.20 2.13
N VAL A 495 7.37 44.95 1.70
CA VAL A 495 8.49 44.47 0.88
C VAL A 495 7.99 43.70 -0.34
N ASP A 496 8.72 43.80 -1.44
CA ASP A 496 8.44 43.03 -2.65
C ASP A 496 9.00 41.61 -2.52
N GLY A 497 8.10 40.64 -2.45
CA GLY A 497 8.41 39.21 -2.35
C GLY A 497 8.32 38.48 -3.70
N VAL A 498 8.82 37.25 -3.71
CA VAL A 498 8.74 36.31 -4.83
C VAL A 498 7.95 35.08 -4.38
N ARG A 499 7.15 34.49 -5.27
CA ARG A 499 6.42 33.24 -5.02
C ARG A 499 6.60 32.25 -6.18
N LEU A 500 6.73 30.97 -5.82
CA LEU A 500 6.67 29.87 -6.77
C LEU A 500 5.29 29.85 -7.49
N PRO A 501 5.20 29.34 -8.73
CA PRO A 501 3.93 29.26 -9.45
C PRO A 501 2.92 28.37 -8.71
N GLU A 502 1.77 28.94 -8.34
CA GLU A 502 0.66 28.24 -7.69
C GLU A 502 -0.14 27.37 -8.68
N ASP A 503 -0.13 27.72 -9.97
CA ASP A 503 -0.75 26.96 -11.04
C ASP A 503 0.18 26.82 -12.26
N GLY A 504 -0.35 26.29 -13.38
CA GLY A 504 0.43 26.07 -14.60
C GLY A 504 1.38 24.86 -14.57
N LEU A 505 2.08 24.59 -13.46
CA LEU A 505 3.03 23.48 -13.37
C LEU A 505 2.34 22.11 -13.56
N MET A 506 3.01 21.22 -14.29
CA MET A 506 2.68 19.80 -14.44
C MET A 506 3.95 18.98 -14.21
N ALA A 507 3.87 17.93 -13.40
CA ALA A 507 4.95 16.99 -13.20
C ALA A 507 4.57 15.64 -13.81
N VAL A 508 5.38 15.11 -14.71
CA VAL A 508 5.06 13.91 -15.50
C VAL A 508 6.16 12.88 -15.26
N SER A 509 5.82 11.77 -14.61
CA SER A 509 6.79 10.69 -14.39
C SER A 509 6.80 9.67 -15.52
N ILE A 510 8.01 9.25 -15.89
CA ILE A 510 8.23 8.02 -16.64
C ILE A 510 8.14 6.85 -15.64
N VAL A 511 6.98 6.20 -15.61
CA VAL A 511 6.71 5.03 -14.79
C VAL A 511 7.62 3.90 -15.27
N ARG A 512 8.32 3.18 -14.40
CA ARG A 512 8.23 3.18 -12.93
C ARG A 512 9.20 4.14 -12.22
N ALA A 513 10.42 4.32 -12.73
CA ALA A 513 11.50 4.92 -11.95
C ALA A 513 11.24 6.39 -11.58
N GLY A 514 10.61 7.16 -12.47
CA GLY A 514 10.22 8.56 -12.25
C GLY A 514 9.20 8.79 -11.13
N GLU A 515 8.44 7.77 -10.71
CA GLU A 515 7.48 7.91 -9.61
C GLU A 515 8.17 8.23 -8.26
N SER A 516 9.45 7.92 -8.12
CA SER A 516 10.26 8.29 -6.95
C SER A 516 10.35 9.81 -6.74
N MET A 517 10.32 10.59 -7.82
CA MET A 517 10.57 12.03 -7.80
C MET A 517 9.29 12.86 -7.51
N GLU A 518 8.10 12.24 -7.54
CA GLU A 518 6.81 12.93 -7.35
C GLU A 518 6.63 13.53 -5.95
N GLY A 519 7.07 12.82 -4.90
CA GLY A 519 6.99 13.30 -3.52
C GLY A 519 7.75 14.62 -3.34
N PRO A 520 9.07 14.67 -3.62
CA PRO A 520 9.87 15.89 -3.60
C PRO A 520 9.29 17.04 -4.42
N VAL A 521 8.70 16.77 -5.60
CA VAL A 521 8.02 17.81 -6.41
C VAL A 521 6.78 18.35 -5.69
N GLN A 522 5.92 17.49 -5.13
CA GLN A 522 4.72 17.91 -4.41
C GLN A 522 5.01 18.60 -3.06
N GLU A 523 6.18 18.36 -2.47
CA GLU A 523 6.62 19.07 -1.26
C GLU A 523 7.09 20.50 -1.54
N ILE A 524 7.57 20.79 -2.76
CA ILE A 524 7.95 22.15 -3.19
C ILE A 524 6.78 22.87 -3.87
N PHE A 525 5.97 22.14 -4.65
CA PHE A 525 4.81 22.65 -5.38
C PHE A 525 3.54 21.85 -5.05
N PRO A 526 2.82 22.16 -3.95
CA PRO A 526 1.69 21.36 -3.48
C PRO A 526 0.52 21.19 -4.46
N GLU A 527 0.34 22.15 -5.37
CA GLU A 527 -0.73 22.13 -6.40
C GLU A 527 -0.23 21.62 -7.77
N ALA A 528 1.01 21.12 -7.85
CA ALA A 528 1.56 20.54 -9.08
C ALA A 528 0.76 19.32 -9.55
N ARG A 529 0.29 19.39 -10.80
CA ARG A 529 -0.60 18.39 -11.37
C ARG A 529 0.21 17.21 -11.90
N ILE A 530 -0.10 16.00 -11.46
CA ILE A 530 0.69 14.80 -11.80
C ILE A 530 0.15 14.11 -13.06
N GLY A 531 0.98 14.03 -14.09
CA GLY A 531 0.82 13.14 -15.25
C GLY A 531 1.63 11.85 -15.11
N LYS A 532 1.26 10.83 -15.87
CA LYS A 532 1.89 9.50 -15.87
C LYS A 532 2.11 9.03 -17.30
N ILE A 533 3.31 8.54 -17.59
CA ILE A 533 3.64 7.87 -18.86
C ILE A 533 4.33 6.54 -18.53
N LEU A 534 3.78 5.42 -18.99
CA LEU A 534 4.41 4.09 -18.87
C LEU A 534 5.10 3.74 -20.19
N ILE A 535 6.43 3.65 -20.15
CA ILE A 535 7.26 3.23 -21.26
C ILE A 535 8.10 2.04 -20.79
N GLN A 536 7.88 0.88 -21.39
CA GLN A 536 8.71 -0.30 -21.19
C GLN A 536 9.61 -0.45 -22.42
N ARG A 537 10.83 -0.97 -22.21
CA ARG A 537 11.72 -1.35 -23.31
C ARG A 537 11.54 -2.83 -23.62
N ASP A 538 11.62 -3.17 -24.89
CA ASP A 538 11.81 -4.55 -25.31
C ASP A 538 13.18 -5.06 -24.81
N GLU A 539 13.24 -6.29 -24.30
CA GLU A 539 14.42 -6.83 -23.61
C GLU A 539 15.52 -7.31 -24.58
N GLU A 540 15.19 -7.66 -25.82
CA GLU A 540 16.16 -8.12 -26.83
C GLU A 540 16.69 -6.97 -27.70
N THR A 541 15.88 -5.93 -27.94
CA THR A 541 16.20 -4.81 -28.86
C THR A 541 16.44 -3.47 -28.17
N ALA A 542 16.14 -3.38 -26.86
CA ALA A 542 16.12 -2.15 -26.06
C ALA A 542 15.20 -1.02 -26.57
N THR A 543 14.33 -1.26 -27.56
CA THR A 543 13.45 -0.21 -28.10
C THR A 543 12.33 0.15 -27.13
N PRO A 544 12.08 1.44 -26.86
CA PRO A 544 10.99 1.87 -25.99
C PRO A 544 9.64 1.70 -26.71
N HIS A 545 8.63 1.28 -25.96
CA HIS A 545 7.22 1.22 -26.39
C HIS A 545 6.33 1.92 -25.35
N LEU A 546 5.37 2.73 -25.84
CA LEU A 546 4.39 3.42 -25.01
C LEU A 546 3.22 2.49 -24.70
N TYR A 547 2.98 2.20 -23.43
CA TYR A 547 1.86 1.34 -22.97
C TYR A 547 0.69 2.14 -22.40
N TYR A 548 0.98 3.30 -21.79
CA TYR A 548 -0.04 4.14 -21.18
C TYR A 548 0.45 5.59 -21.07
N ILE A 549 -0.43 6.54 -21.34
CA ILE A 549 -0.25 7.96 -21.04
C ILE A 549 -1.54 8.50 -20.44
N LYS A 550 -1.41 9.33 -19.40
CA LYS A 550 -2.52 10.11 -18.87
C LYS A 550 -2.00 11.42 -18.28
N LEU A 551 -2.46 12.52 -18.85
CA LEU A 551 -2.09 13.87 -18.43
C LEU A 551 -3.29 14.56 -17.75
N PRO A 552 -3.05 15.46 -16.77
CA PRO A 552 -4.05 16.41 -16.30
C PRO A 552 -4.38 17.42 -17.39
N SER A 553 -5.66 17.66 -17.65
CA SER A 553 -6.07 18.68 -18.61
C SER A 553 -5.58 20.08 -18.20
N CYS A 554 -5.21 20.89 -19.19
CA CYS A 554 -4.75 22.26 -19.00
C CYS A 554 -5.52 23.23 -19.91
N LYS A 555 -5.52 24.52 -19.53
CA LYS A 555 -6.15 25.62 -20.29
C LYS A 555 -5.12 26.53 -20.97
N SER A 556 -3.83 26.24 -20.77
CA SER A 556 -2.67 27.07 -21.10
C SER A 556 -1.41 26.19 -21.13
N SER A 557 -0.39 26.62 -21.88
CA SER A 557 0.93 25.96 -21.98
C SER A 557 1.50 25.73 -20.56
N PRO A 558 1.63 24.49 -20.08
CA PRO A 558 2.13 24.21 -18.74
C PRO A 558 3.67 24.17 -18.74
N HIS A 559 4.30 24.61 -17.65
CA HIS A 559 5.68 24.18 -17.38
C HIS A 559 5.65 22.69 -17.05
N VAL A 560 6.41 21.86 -17.78
CA VAL A 560 6.41 20.40 -17.62
C VAL A 560 7.72 19.93 -17.01
N LEU A 561 7.67 19.41 -15.79
CA LEU A 561 8.77 18.67 -15.18
C LEU A 561 8.64 17.19 -15.58
N LEU A 562 9.43 16.75 -16.57
CA LEU A 562 9.52 15.35 -16.95
C LEU A 562 10.52 14.65 -16.01
N LEU A 563 10.07 13.60 -15.33
CA LEU A 563 10.80 12.93 -14.25
C LEU A 563 11.23 11.53 -14.67
N ASP A 564 12.53 11.29 -14.76
CA ASP A 564 13.15 9.96 -14.78
C ASP A 564 14.54 10.06 -14.11
N PRO A 565 14.83 9.29 -13.07
CA PRO A 565 16.10 9.37 -12.34
C PRO A 565 17.34 9.10 -13.19
N MET A 566 17.24 8.43 -14.36
CA MET A 566 18.40 7.99 -15.15
C MET A 566 18.34 8.36 -16.64
N LEU A 567 19.25 9.21 -17.10
CA LEU A 567 19.51 9.44 -18.52
C LEU A 567 20.62 8.50 -19.01
N ALA A 568 20.24 7.24 -19.27
CA ALA A 568 21.06 6.25 -19.97
C ALA A 568 21.01 6.49 -21.50
N THR A 569 20.57 5.55 -22.33
CA THR A 569 20.49 5.72 -23.81
C THR A 569 19.57 6.85 -24.32
N GLY A 570 18.78 7.48 -23.45
CA GLY A 570 17.81 8.53 -23.80
C GLY A 570 16.48 8.03 -24.35
N GLY A 571 16.38 6.78 -24.82
CA GLY A 571 15.21 6.25 -25.55
C GLY A 571 13.86 6.45 -24.85
N SER A 572 13.76 6.10 -23.55
CA SER A 572 12.53 6.30 -22.77
C SER A 572 12.13 7.78 -22.66
N CYS A 573 13.10 8.67 -22.44
CA CYS A 573 12.86 10.11 -22.32
C CYS A 573 12.43 10.71 -23.66
N MET A 574 13.09 10.36 -24.77
CA MET A 574 12.72 10.79 -26.12
C MET A 574 11.29 10.35 -26.49
N MET A 575 10.89 9.11 -26.17
CA MET A 575 9.51 8.65 -26.39
C MET A 575 8.50 9.36 -25.47
N ALA A 576 8.85 9.67 -24.22
CA ALA A 576 7.99 10.45 -23.33
C ALA A 576 7.76 11.88 -23.85
N ILE A 577 8.83 12.56 -24.30
CA ILE A 577 8.75 13.90 -24.91
C ILE A 577 7.89 13.85 -26.17
N LYS A 578 8.09 12.87 -27.06
CA LYS A 578 7.21 12.69 -28.21
C LYS A 578 5.74 12.56 -27.80
N SER A 579 5.46 11.73 -26.80
CA SER A 579 4.09 11.49 -26.31
C SER A 579 3.45 12.71 -25.64
N LEU A 580 4.26 13.65 -25.12
CA LEU A 580 3.80 14.95 -24.61
C LEU A 580 3.47 15.93 -25.73
N LEU A 581 4.31 15.99 -26.77
CA LEU A 581 4.14 16.87 -27.93
C LEU A 581 3.01 16.41 -28.87
N ASP A 582 2.81 15.09 -28.99
CA ASP A 582 1.71 14.46 -29.76
C ASP A 582 0.35 14.52 -29.00
N SER A 583 0.28 15.12 -27.80
CA SER A 583 -0.91 15.10 -26.95
C SER A 583 -1.99 16.10 -27.37
N THR A 584 -3.25 15.66 -27.38
CA THR A 584 -4.41 16.53 -27.64
C THR A 584 -5.05 17.13 -26.38
N ASP A 585 -4.69 16.65 -25.19
CA ASP A 585 -5.27 17.10 -23.91
C ASP A 585 -4.64 18.40 -23.39
N CYS A 586 -3.49 18.79 -23.95
CA CYS A 586 -2.70 19.97 -23.60
C CYS A 586 -1.82 20.44 -24.77
N ASP A 587 -1.81 21.74 -25.04
CA ASP A 587 -0.78 22.39 -25.88
C ASP A 587 0.53 22.44 -25.08
N ILE A 588 1.39 21.44 -25.28
CA ILE A 588 2.72 21.34 -24.65
C ILE A 588 3.78 21.65 -25.71
N LYS A 589 4.68 22.58 -25.39
CA LYS A 589 5.78 22.98 -26.27
C LYS A 589 7.09 22.41 -25.77
N GLU A 590 7.96 22.07 -26.71
CA GLU A 590 9.26 21.47 -26.46
C GLU A 590 10.14 22.37 -25.56
N GLU A 591 10.06 23.69 -25.71
CA GLU A 591 10.71 24.69 -24.85
C GLU A 591 10.15 24.82 -23.42
N ASP A 592 8.94 24.32 -23.15
CA ASP A 592 8.31 24.33 -21.82
C ASP A 592 8.62 23.02 -21.03
N ILE A 593 9.27 22.03 -21.65
CA ILE A 593 9.69 20.78 -21.01
C ILE A 593 11.07 20.91 -20.37
N ILE A 594 11.13 20.60 -19.07
CA ILE A 594 12.34 20.49 -18.25
C ILE A 594 12.46 19.04 -17.81
N PHE A 595 13.50 18.35 -18.27
CA PHE A 595 13.81 16.98 -17.87
C PHE A 595 14.71 16.98 -16.64
N LEU A 596 14.23 16.39 -15.54
CA LEU A 596 14.97 16.25 -14.28
C LEU A 596 15.46 14.81 -14.13
N ASN A 597 16.77 14.62 -13.94
CA ASN A 597 17.37 13.32 -13.64
C ASN A 597 18.47 13.42 -12.56
N LEU A 598 18.68 12.34 -11.80
CA LEU A 598 19.73 12.30 -10.78
C LEU A 598 21.10 11.98 -11.39
N ILE A 599 21.12 11.23 -12.51
CA ILE A 599 22.34 10.81 -13.19
C ILE A 599 22.15 10.73 -14.72
N SER A 600 23.16 11.19 -15.46
CA SER A 600 23.27 11.15 -16.92
C SER A 600 24.60 10.56 -17.38
N CYS A 601 24.66 10.16 -18.64
CA CYS A 601 25.88 9.88 -19.41
C CYS A 601 25.94 10.78 -20.66
N PRO A 602 27.12 11.02 -21.28
CA PRO A 602 27.25 11.83 -22.49
C PRO A 602 26.34 11.35 -23.62
N GLU A 603 26.30 10.05 -23.87
CA GLU A 603 25.54 9.41 -24.95
C GLU A 603 24.04 9.71 -24.83
N GLY A 604 23.52 9.69 -23.60
CA GLY A 604 22.12 10.03 -23.31
C GLY A 604 21.78 11.49 -23.56
N ILE A 605 22.68 12.40 -23.18
CA ILE A 605 22.51 13.85 -23.38
C ILE A 605 22.63 14.19 -24.87
N GLU A 606 23.59 13.61 -25.58
CA GLU A 606 23.79 13.83 -27.03
C GLU A 606 22.59 13.31 -27.83
N ASN A 607 22.11 12.08 -27.58
CA ASN A 607 20.88 11.55 -28.19
C ASN A 607 19.67 12.46 -27.93
N LEU A 608 19.46 12.84 -26.67
CA LEU A 608 18.30 13.63 -26.25
C LEU A 608 18.33 15.06 -26.83
N THR A 609 19.48 15.73 -26.80
CA THR A 609 19.62 17.11 -27.31
C THR A 609 19.73 17.19 -28.83
N ALA A 610 20.10 16.10 -29.52
CA ALA A 610 19.99 16.00 -30.97
C ALA A 610 18.53 15.79 -31.44
N ALA A 611 17.75 14.97 -30.73
CA ALA A 611 16.36 14.71 -31.07
C ALA A 611 15.40 15.85 -30.66
N TYR A 612 15.62 16.44 -29.48
CA TYR A 612 14.78 17.48 -28.88
C TYR A 612 15.62 18.69 -28.45
N PRO A 613 16.10 19.50 -29.42
CA PRO A 613 17.06 20.57 -29.16
C PRO A 613 16.51 21.75 -28.35
N LYS A 614 15.22 21.86 -28.03
CA LYS A 614 14.69 22.89 -27.11
C LYS A 614 14.45 22.41 -25.69
N VAL A 615 14.40 21.10 -25.45
CA VAL A 615 14.23 20.54 -24.09
C VAL A 615 15.40 20.96 -23.22
N ARG A 616 15.09 21.29 -21.96
CA ARG A 616 16.09 21.68 -20.96
C ARG A 616 16.35 20.49 -20.05
N ILE A 617 17.60 20.25 -19.67
CA ILE A 617 17.98 19.11 -18.82
C ILE A 617 18.62 19.67 -17.55
N VAL A 618 18.14 19.24 -16.38
CA VAL A 618 18.85 19.42 -15.10
C VAL A 618 19.30 18.04 -14.64
N SER A 619 20.61 17.88 -14.44
CA SER A 619 21.19 16.62 -13.97
C SER A 619 22.04 16.80 -12.72
N GLY A 620 21.86 15.91 -11.75
CA GLY A 620 22.68 15.87 -10.53
C GLY A 620 24.10 15.37 -10.74
N CYS A 621 24.36 14.64 -11.84
CA CYS A 621 25.64 14.00 -12.11
C CYS A 621 25.80 13.61 -13.57
N LEU A 622 26.91 14.02 -14.21
CA LEU A 622 27.42 13.33 -15.40
C LEU A 622 28.40 12.23 -14.97
N ASP A 623 28.12 11.00 -15.35
CA ASP A 623 29.06 9.88 -15.29
C ASP A 623 29.65 9.55 -16.66
N ARG A 624 30.69 8.73 -16.71
CA ARG A 624 31.67 8.71 -17.81
C ARG A 624 31.11 8.27 -19.16
N CYS A 625 30.34 7.18 -19.17
CA CYS A 625 29.89 6.50 -20.38
C CYS A 625 28.81 5.45 -20.04
N LEU A 626 28.20 4.87 -21.07
CA LEU A 626 27.50 3.59 -20.99
C LEU A 626 28.47 2.40 -21.07
N ASN A 627 27.95 1.19 -20.81
CA ASN A 627 28.56 -0.07 -21.20
C ASN A 627 27.71 -0.79 -22.25
N GLU A 628 28.20 -1.94 -22.75
CA GLU A 628 27.53 -2.78 -23.75
C GLU A 628 26.10 -3.18 -23.34
N ARG A 629 25.83 -3.30 -22.03
CA ARG A 629 24.50 -3.60 -21.47
C ARG A 629 23.67 -2.34 -21.16
N SER A 630 24.02 -1.18 -21.74
CA SER A 630 23.35 0.12 -21.54
C SER A 630 23.26 0.65 -20.10
N TYR A 631 24.12 0.18 -19.19
CA TYR A 631 24.28 0.77 -17.85
C TYR A 631 25.29 1.91 -17.85
N ILE A 632 24.99 2.99 -17.14
CA ILE A 632 25.91 4.11 -16.89
C ILE A 632 27.07 3.64 -15.99
N LEU A 633 28.30 4.09 -16.25
CA LEU A 633 29.51 3.78 -15.47
C LEU A 633 30.20 5.04 -14.90
N PRO A 634 30.57 5.06 -13.60
CA PRO A 634 30.32 4.05 -12.57
C PRO A 634 28.83 3.85 -12.22
N GLY A 635 27.97 4.84 -12.48
CA GLY A 635 26.52 4.70 -12.38
C GLY A 635 26.00 4.53 -10.96
N LEU A 636 24.85 3.86 -10.86
CA LEU A 636 24.24 3.40 -9.61
C LEU A 636 23.47 2.06 -9.78
N GLY A 637 23.70 1.32 -10.86
CA GLY A 637 22.87 0.16 -11.24
C GLY A 637 21.51 0.59 -11.82
N ASP A 638 20.49 -0.27 -11.73
CA ASP A 638 19.11 0.17 -11.99
C ASP A 638 18.55 0.94 -10.78
N PHE A 639 18.12 2.18 -11.00
CA PHE A 639 17.55 3.01 -9.94
C PHE A 639 16.23 2.43 -9.40
N GLY A 640 15.32 2.02 -10.29
CA GLY A 640 13.98 1.58 -9.93
C GLY A 640 14.02 0.34 -9.04
N ASP A 641 14.81 -0.66 -9.40
CA ASP A 641 14.94 -1.89 -8.62
C ASP A 641 15.62 -1.65 -7.27
N ARG A 642 16.49 -0.65 -7.17
CA ARG A 642 17.11 -0.25 -5.88
C ARG A 642 16.17 0.57 -4.99
N TYR A 643 15.36 1.46 -5.57
CA TYR A 643 14.43 2.34 -4.86
C TYR A 643 13.21 1.57 -4.33
N PHE A 644 12.58 0.77 -5.20
CA PHE A 644 11.38 -0.03 -4.91
C PHE A 644 11.71 -1.44 -4.39
N GLY A 645 12.90 -1.97 -4.68
CA GLY A 645 13.42 -3.19 -4.07
C GLY A 645 13.17 -4.49 -4.81
N THR A 646 13.06 -4.45 -6.14
CA THR A 646 12.76 -5.60 -7.01
C THR A 646 13.99 -6.36 -7.56
N GLN A 647 15.22 -5.99 -7.14
CA GLN A 647 16.43 -6.82 -7.34
C GLN A 647 16.37 -8.14 -6.55
#